data_AF-S9PG68-F1
#
_entry.id   AF-S9PG68-F1
#
_cell.length_a   1.000
_cell.length_b   1.000
_cell.length_c   1.000
_cell.angle_alpha   90.00
_cell.angle_beta   90.00
_cell.angle_gamma   90.00
#
_symmetry.space_group_name_H-M   'P 1'
#
loop_
_entity.id
_entity.type
_entity.pdbx_description
1 polymer ?
#
loop_
_entity_poly.entity_id
_entity_poly.type
_entity_poly.pdbx_seq_one_letter_code
_entity_poly.pdbx_strand_id
1 'polypeptide(L)'
;MAVYDARRSYEPNLTARDYTELLQKVRTPPPEGALWLVLAPRRYGKTWTLRELEHRLGTSACYLDLRLPSDKKTWSSGRKVQSGGFWLLDELSGLLESNDEATALKAAQGFLSRCEKLRSAKTSVILALTPRELHHLQRADRGNGRISFKSILRLDPLSSAEAAKLARTPEAHEVLAQVPPDWRRTPFLLELLFEVDERARKQGALLERKLLKAALESAESSRHQYFHHVFWDALTEDNQAMLRTIVRSEVVDPRSCEPLVDAGLVEVDAITERRRLADPVLAARLSPLRIHHLSDIHVGPRSAQSIDAKEAGLLAEALDPGLVRESYLSHLEGLRKSGKAPHVLIISGDLTEWATKEQCQEARNWLDRLLPQLEPHVLLGEEAQRILLVGGNHDVDWSQTRGGPGSTRHQNFADFFHGYAHPHLEVPPADRKLEPIEWMDLGVTVLLLGTSELGGQIEEEREHYNLLQELVKLPKAPTKEEREKADKLATDAARIDPGLVEARDLRRVSTHPWKDSLPVRIAVLHHPPSPLPSTEVARYSGLLNAGAVKQVLMEKGFCLALCGHVHTGWFAEERWFKHSGGHILRIAAAPSLGSREIPSNNGFNLVEVFRDRDRNGIPEYQVRVRRYVRNGDLGWDVHADQLGPFAPGK
;
A
#
# COMPACT_ATOMS: atom_id res chain seq x y z
N MET A 1 22.34 33.24 7.91
CA MET A 1 21.41 32.11 8.13
C MET A 1 22.04 30.88 7.51
N ALA A 2 22.11 29.77 8.23
CA ALA A 2 22.60 28.51 7.65
C ALA A 2 21.57 28.01 6.65
N VAL A 3 21.91 28.01 5.36
CA VAL A 3 21.05 27.44 4.31
C VAL A 3 21.22 25.92 4.37
N TYR A 4 20.16 25.20 4.70
CA TYR A 4 20.16 23.73 4.61
C TYR A 4 20.33 23.31 3.14
N ASP A 5 21.24 22.36 2.88
CA ASP A 5 21.44 21.80 1.54
C ASP A 5 21.86 20.34 1.68
N ALA A 6 20.95 19.43 1.32
CA ALA A 6 21.20 17.99 1.42
C ALA A 6 22.36 17.50 0.53
N ARG A 7 22.87 18.33 -0.39
CA ARG A 7 23.97 18.00 -1.32
C ARG A 7 25.32 18.60 -0.93
N ARG A 8 25.38 19.27 0.22
CA ARG A 8 26.58 19.95 0.68
C ARG A 8 27.77 18.99 0.78
N SER A 9 28.95 19.52 0.47
CA SER A 9 30.22 18.82 0.72
C SER A 9 30.47 18.68 2.23
N TYR A 10 31.36 17.76 2.60
CA TYR A 10 31.72 17.56 4.00
C TYR A 10 32.27 18.84 4.65
N GLU A 11 31.76 19.17 5.82
CA GLU A 11 32.21 20.26 6.69
C GLU A 11 32.37 19.70 8.13
N PRO A 12 33.57 19.74 8.75
CA PRO A 12 33.79 19.12 10.06
C PRO A 12 32.87 19.61 11.18
N ASN A 13 32.50 20.90 11.14
CA ASN A 13 31.59 21.52 12.11
C ASN A 13 30.13 21.08 11.95
N LEU A 14 29.80 20.38 10.86
CA LEU A 14 28.47 19.82 10.60
C LEU A 14 28.42 18.30 10.87
N THR A 15 29.52 17.69 11.33
CA THR A 15 29.53 16.27 11.67
C THR A 15 28.61 15.99 12.86
N ALA A 16 27.49 15.33 12.57
CA ALA A 16 26.53 14.93 13.60
C ALA A 16 26.96 13.65 14.33
N ARG A 17 27.44 12.66 13.56
CA ARG A 17 27.72 11.31 14.03
C ARG A 17 28.90 11.24 15.00
N ASP A 18 28.80 10.38 16.01
CA ASP A 18 29.95 9.99 16.82
C ASP A 18 30.70 8.83 16.15
N TYR A 19 31.90 9.11 15.67
CA TYR A 19 32.76 8.14 15.00
C TYR A 19 33.83 7.55 15.92
N THR A 20 33.72 7.72 17.25
CA THR A 20 34.75 7.28 18.19
C THR A 20 34.98 5.77 18.12
N GLU A 21 33.90 4.96 18.16
CA GLU A 21 34.01 3.50 18.04
C GLU A 21 34.51 3.07 16.66
N LEU A 22 34.01 3.71 15.60
CA LEU A 22 34.46 3.45 14.23
C LEU A 22 35.95 3.70 14.07
N LEU A 23 36.45 4.81 14.62
CA LEU A 23 37.86 5.20 14.59
C LEU A 23 38.73 4.18 15.35
N GLN A 24 38.24 3.63 16.46
CA GLN A 24 38.93 2.57 17.20
C GLN A 24 38.99 1.27 16.37
N LYS A 25 37.88 0.88 15.74
CA LYS A 25 37.82 -0.32 14.88
C LYS A 25 38.77 -0.23 13.69
N VAL A 26 38.77 0.88 12.93
CA VAL A 26 39.61 0.98 11.71
C VAL A 26 41.10 1.00 12.00
N ARG A 27 41.52 1.30 13.25
CA ARG A 27 42.91 1.24 13.70
C ARG A 27 43.40 -0.19 13.94
N THR A 28 42.51 -1.15 14.09
CA THR A 28 42.88 -2.57 14.12
C THR A 28 42.80 -3.16 12.71
N PRO A 29 43.58 -4.21 12.41
CA PRO A 29 43.43 -4.93 11.16
C PRO A 29 42.00 -5.51 11.03
N PRO A 30 41.41 -5.55 9.83
CA PRO A 30 40.14 -6.23 9.62
C PRO A 30 40.24 -7.69 10.09
N PRO A 31 39.25 -8.19 10.85
CA PRO A 31 39.33 -9.50 11.52
C PRO A 31 39.52 -10.63 10.51
N GLU A 32 38.87 -10.53 9.36
CA GLU A 32 38.94 -11.48 8.25
C GLU A 32 38.89 -10.67 6.95
N GLY A 33 39.76 -10.94 5.98
CA GLY A 33 39.80 -10.19 4.72
C GLY A 33 40.76 -8.99 4.65
N ALA A 34 40.85 -8.40 3.46
CA ALA A 34 41.90 -7.46 3.08
C ALA A 34 41.61 -6.00 3.44
N LEU A 35 40.36 -5.65 3.76
CA LEU A 35 39.91 -4.28 3.97
C LEU A 35 38.72 -4.18 4.92
N TRP A 36 38.52 -2.98 5.47
CA TRP A 36 37.28 -2.58 6.15
C TRP A 36 36.24 -2.05 5.14
N LEU A 37 34.97 -2.38 5.36
CA LEU A 37 33.88 -2.13 4.41
C LEU A 37 32.81 -1.22 5.04
N VAL A 38 32.76 0.06 4.70
CA VAL A 38 31.64 0.95 5.09
C VAL A 38 30.49 0.71 4.12
N LEU A 39 29.57 -0.18 4.48
CA LEU A 39 28.43 -0.57 3.65
C LEU A 39 27.20 0.30 3.96
N ALA A 40 26.73 1.02 2.95
CA ALA A 40 25.45 1.73 3.01
C ALA A 40 24.98 2.05 1.58
N PRO A 41 23.71 2.36 1.32
CA PRO A 41 23.28 2.85 0.00
C PRO A 41 23.90 4.21 -0.33
N ARG A 42 23.63 4.73 -1.54
CA ARG A 42 23.96 6.12 -1.87
C ARG A 42 23.22 7.07 -0.91
N ARG A 43 23.72 8.29 -0.73
CA ARG A 43 23.12 9.34 0.14
C ARG A 43 22.99 9.00 1.64
N TYR A 44 23.53 7.87 2.12
CA TYR A 44 23.50 7.50 3.55
C TYR A 44 24.62 8.12 4.41
N GLY A 45 25.49 8.94 3.82
CA GLY A 45 26.58 9.61 4.52
C GLY A 45 27.95 8.92 4.44
N LYS A 46 28.15 7.93 3.55
CA LYS A 46 29.44 7.23 3.39
C LYS A 46 30.62 8.17 3.16
N THR A 47 30.49 9.09 2.21
CA THR A 47 31.52 10.10 1.91
C THR A 47 31.85 10.96 3.13
N TRP A 48 30.83 11.36 3.89
CA TRP A 48 31.01 12.12 5.12
C TRP A 48 31.74 11.31 6.19
N THR A 49 31.43 10.02 6.33
CA THR A 49 32.15 9.11 7.21
C THR A 49 33.62 9.02 6.85
N LEU A 50 33.95 8.82 5.57
CA LEU A 50 35.34 8.74 5.14
C LEU A 50 36.09 10.06 5.34
N ARG A 51 35.46 11.20 5.05
CA ARG A 51 36.08 12.52 5.25
C ARG A 51 36.29 12.87 6.72
N GLU A 52 35.39 12.47 7.59
CA GLU A 52 35.60 12.62 9.04
C GLU A 52 36.74 11.73 9.54
N LEU A 53 36.84 10.49 9.06
CA LEU A 53 37.98 9.62 9.35
C LEU A 53 39.29 10.24 8.87
N GLU A 54 39.32 10.80 7.65
CA GLU A 54 40.48 11.53 7.13
C GLU A 54 40.87 12.67 8.07
N HIS A 55 39.89 13.48 8.47
CA HIS A 55 40.11 14.60 9.39
C HIS A 55 40.69 14.17 10.74
N ARG A 56 40.16 13.10 11.35
CA ARG A 56 40.62 12.60 12.66
C ARG A 56 41.93 11.81 12.61
N LEU A 57 42.22 11.16 11.49
CA LEU A 57 43.47 10.40 11.29
C LEU A 57 44.62 11.30 10.82
N GLY A 58 44.32 12.51 10.35
CA GLY A 58 45.31 13.52 9.97
C GLY A 58 46.16 13.06 8.77
N THR A 59 47.46 13.35 8.82
CA THR A 59 48.40 13.09 7.71
C THR A 59 48.63 11.60 7.43
N SER A 60 48.19 10.71 8.32
CA SER A 60 48.27 9.26 8.12
C SER A 60 47.18 8.72 7.19
N ALA A 61 46.17 9.52 6.84
CA ALA A 61 45.07 9.12 5.97
C ALA A 61 45.08 9.87 4.63
N CYS A 62 44.57 9.22 3.59
CA CYS A 62 44.31 9.84 2.29
C CYS A 62 42.95 9.40 1.77
N TYR A 63 42.02 10.35 1.64
CA TYR A 63 40.77 10.14 0.92
C TYR A 63 40.98 10.20 -0.59
N LEU A 64 40.27 9.34 -1.32
CA LEU A 64 40.20 9.33 -2.78
C LEU A 64 38.76 9.06 -3.25
N ASP A 65 38.28 9.88 -4.18
CA ASP A 65 37.05 9.62 -4.94
C ASP A 65 37.41 8.92 -6.25
N LEU A 66 37.12 7.62 -6.33
CA LEU A 66 37.56 6.81 -7.45
C LEU A 66 36.81 7.07 -8.76
N ARG A 67 35.89 8.04 -8.83
CA ARG A 67 35.37 8.57 -10.10
C ARG A 67 36.36 9.52 -10.76
N LEU A 68 37.16 10.23 -9.96
CA LEU A 68 38.06 11.27 -10.44
C LEU A 68 39.33 10.63 -11.06
N PRO A 69 39.69 10.97 -12.31
CA PRO A 69 40.90 10.43 -12.94
C PRO A 69 42.19 10.71 -12.16
N SER A 70 42.29 11.87 -11.49
CA SER A 70 43.42 12.23 -10.62
C SER A 70 43.59 11.25 -9.46
N ASP A 71 42.48 10.82 -8.88
CA ASP A 71 42.44 9.98 -7.69
C ASP A 71 42.68 8.53 -8.06
N LYS A 72 42.16 8.07 -9.22
CA LYS A 72 42.54 6.79 -9.82
C LYS A 72 44.05 6.70 -10.06
N LYS A 73 44.65 7.75 -10.63
CA LYS A 73 46.12 7.79 -10.85
C LYS A 73 46.89 7.77 -9.53
N THR A 74 46.41 8.51 -8.54
CA THR A 74 46.99 8.54 -7.19
C THR A 74 46.94 7.15 -6.56
N TRP A 75 45.76 6.52 -6.58
CA TRP A 75 45.55 5.14 -6.15
C TRP A 75 46.53 4.21 -6.86
N SER A 76 46.63 4.24 -8.19
CA SER A 76 47.53 3.37 -8.95
C SER A 76 49.00 3.54 -8.57
N SER A 77 49.46 4.77 -8.31
CA SER A 77 50.87 5.07 -8.02
C SER A 77 51.36 4.61 -6.64
N GLY A 78 50.46 4.53 -5.65
CA GLY A 78 50.79 4.12 -4.27
C GLY A 78 51.66 5.10 -3.47
N ARG A 79 51.95 6.31 -3.98
CA ARG A 79 52.99 7.19 -3.41
C ARG A 79 52.55 8.09 -2.23
N LYS A 80 51.26 8.17 -1.88
CA LYS A 80 50.78 9.17 -0.90
C LYS A 80 50.74 8.73 0.56
N VAL A 81 50.61 7.44 0.87
CA VAL A 81 50.36 6.98 2.24
C VAL A 81 51.60 6.29 2.80
N GLN A 82 52.04 6.70 3.98
CA GLN A 82 53.18 6.08 4.68
C GLN A 82 52.83 4.65 5.11
N SER A 83 53.85 3.80 5.32
CA SER A 83 53.66 2.48 5.92
C SER A 83 52.95 2.61 7.27
N GLY A 84 51.84 1.89 7.47
CA GLY A 84 50.98 2.06 8.65
C GLY A 84 49.84 3.06 8.50
N GLY A 85 49.70 3.72 7.34
CA GLY A 85 48.64 4.69 7.09
C GLY A 85 47.32 4.08 6.58
N PHE A 86 46.40 4.95 6.17
CA PHE A 86 45.01 4.63 5.83
C PHE A 86 44.64 5.15 4.44
N TRP A 87 44.16 4.25 3.57
CA TRP A 87 43.47 4.62 2.34
C TRP A 87 41.97 4.64 2.57
N LEU A 88 41.33 5.78 2.31
CA LEU A 88 39.89 5.98 2.48
C LEU A 88 39.27 6.13 1.08
N LEU A 89 38.70 5.05 0.57
CA LEU A 89 38.30 4.95 -0.83
C LEU A 89 36.78 5.06 -0.96
N ASP A 90 36.32 5.94 -1.84
CA ASP A 90 34.92 6.15 -2.14
C ASP A 90 34.62 5.87 -3.61
N GLU A 91 33.33 5.66 -3.92
CA GLU A 91 32.82 5.63 -5.30
C GLU A 91 33.53 4.61 -6.21
N LEU A 92 33.59 3.36 -5.73
CA LEU A 92 34.28 2.25 -6.41
C LEU A 92 33.76 2.00 -7.84
N SER A 93 32.49 2.34 -8.12
CA SER A 93 31.93 2.31 -9.47
C SER A 93 32.85 2.95 -10.51
N GLY A 94 33.57 4.03 -10.18
CA GLY A 94 34.53 4.65 -11.09
C GLY A 94 35.65 3.71 -11.58
N LEU A 95 36.03 2.68 -10.80
CA LEU A 95 36.98 1.64 -11.24
C LEU A 95 36.32 0.45 -11.94
N LEU A 96 35.04 0.18 -11.62
CA LEU A 96 34.33 -1.01 -12.07
C LEU A 96 33.41 -0.76 -13.28
N GLU A 97 33.13 0.50 -13.60
CA GLU A 97 32.28 0.92 -14.72
C GLU A 97 32.86 0.41 -16.06
N SER A 98 32.34 -0.72 -16.50
CA SER A 98 32.56 -1.31 -17.82
C SER A 98 31.23 -1.90 -18.28
N ASN A 99 30.88 -1.68 -19.55
CA ASN A 99 29.73 -2.35 -20.17
C ASN A 99 29.96 -3.86 -20.31
N ASP A 100 31.22 -4.30 -20.27
CA ASP A 100 31.60 -5.71 -20.27
C ASP A 100 31.84 -6.19 -18.81
N GLU A 101 31.03 -7.16 -18.40
CA GLU A 101 31.08 -7.78 -17.07
C GLU A 101 32.42 -8.46 -16.79
N ALA A 102 33.05 -9.08 -17.80
CA ALA A 102 34.33 -9.75 -17.64
C ALA A 102 35.44 -8.74 -17.29
N THR A 103 35.46 -7.59 -17.97
CA THR A 103 36.37 -6.49 -17.68
C THR A 103 36.14 -5.91 -16.27
N ALA A 104 34.88 -5.70 -15.87
CA ALA A 104 34.54 -5.24 -14.51
C ALA A 104 35.02 -6.22 -13.44
N LEU A 105 34.82 -7.53 -13.67
CA LEU A 105 35.26 -8.59 -12.76
C LEU A 105 36.79 -8.62 -12.64
N LYS A 106 37.51 -8.49 -13.76
CA LYS A 106 38.98 -8.42 -13.79
C LYS A 106 39.51 -7.19 -13.05
N ALA A 107 38.86 -6.04 -13.22
CA ALA A 107 39.20 -4.82 -12.50
C ALA A 107 38.99 -4.98 -10.98
N ALA A 108 37.87 -5.55 -10.56
CA ALA A 108 37.58 -5.87 -9.17
C ALA A 108 38.60 -6.85 -8.57
N GLN A 109 39.00 -7.89 -9.31
CA GLN A 109 40.05 -8.82 -8.89
C GLN A 109 41.40 -8.11 -8.69
N GLY A 110 41.80 -7.27 -9.65
CA GLY A 110 43.01 -6.46 -9.55
C GLY A 110 42.99 -5.52 -8.35
N PHE A 111 41.83 -4.90 -8.08
CA PHE A 111 41.60 -4.08 -6.89
C PHE A 111 41.79 -4.89 -5.59
N LEU A 112 41.14 -6.05 -5.45
CA LEU A 112 41.25 -6.88 -4.24
C LEU A 112 42.68 -7.38 -3.99
N SER A 113 43.37 -7.84 -5.04
CA SER A 113 44.78 -8.25 -4.93
C SER A 113 45.69 -7.10 -4.51
N ARG A 114 45.36 -5.85 -4.89
CA ARG A 114 46.11 -4.68 -4.41
C ARG A 114 45.83 -4.39 -2.94
N CYS A 115 44.57 -4.46 -2.50
CA CYS A 115 44.21 -4.28 -1.09
C CYS A 115 44.91 -5.30 -0.19
N GLU A 116 44.99 -6.56 -0.63
CA GLU A 116 45.72 -7.61 0.07
C GLU A 116 47.21 -7.28 0.24
N LYS A 117 47.88 -6.82 -0.84
CA LYS A 117 49.28 -6.37 -0.78
C LYS A 117 49.47 -5.19 0.18
N LEU A 118 48.55 -4.22 0.17
CA LEU A 118 48.58 -3.09 1.10
C LEU A 118 48.43 -3.54 2.56
N ARG A 119 47.53 -4.49 2.82
CA ARG A 119 47.37 -5.09 4.15
C ARG A 119 48.66 -5.79 4.62
N SER A 120 49.32 -6.55 3.76
CA SER A 120 50.63 -7.17 4.07
C SER A 120 51.70 -6.12 4.40
N ALA A 121 51.61 -4.93 3.80
CA ALA A 121 52.45 -3.77 4.10
C ALA A 121 51.94 -2.93 5.30
N LYS A 122 51.08 -3.51 6.15
CA LYS A 122 50.47 -2.86 7.33
C LYS A 122 49.71 -1.57 7.00
N THR A 123 49.27 -1.38 5.76
CA THR A 123 48.46 -0.24 5.34
C THR A 123 46.99 -0.65 5.36
N SER A 124 46.16 0.10 6.07
CA SER A 124 44.72 -0.17 6.16
C SER A 124 43.99 0.43 4.97
N VAL A 125 43.06 -0.33 4.39
CA VAL A 125 42.13 0.16 3.37
C VAL A 125 40.73 0.16 3.97
N ILE A 126 40.07 1.31 3.94
CA ILE A 126 38.67 1.50 4.31
C ILE A 126 37.93 1.91 3.04
N LEU A 127 36.97 1.09 2.64
CA LEU A 127 36.22 1.28 1.41
C LEU A 127 34.76 1.59 1.73
N ALA A 128 34.26 2.72 1.24
CA ALA A 128 32.83 2.99 1.17
C ALA A 128 32.24 2.31 -0.06
N LEU A 129 31.13 1.59 0.12
CA LEU A 129 30.49 0.88 -0.98
C LEU A 129 28.98 0.71 -0.77
N THR A 130 28.29 0.50 -1.87
CA THR A 130 26.87 0.14 -1.98
C THR A 130 26.70 -1.39 -1.99
N PRO A 131 25.50 -1.92 -1.69
CA PRO A 131 25.21 -3.35 -1.83
C PRO A 131 25.58 -3.93 -3.21
N ARG A 132 25.34 -3.17 -4.29
CA ARG A 132 25.74 -3.55 -5.65
C ARG A 132 27.25 -3.70 -5.80
N GLU A 133 28.02 -2.72 -5.30
CA GLU A 133 29.49 -2.78 -5.32
C GLU A 133 30.03 -3.93 -4.47
N LEU A 134 29.41 -4.22 -3.30
CA LEU A 134 29.74 -5.40 -2.49
C LEU A 134 29.57 -6.69 -3.28
N HIS A 135 28.43 -6.84 -3.94
CA HIS A 135 28.12 -8.01 -4.75
C HIS A 135 29.17 -8.23 -5.86
N HIS A 136 29.57 -7.16 -6.55
CA HIS A 136 30.63 -7.25 -7.56
C HIS A 136 31.98 -7.69 -6.96
N LEU A 137 32.36 -7.17 -5.79
CA LEU A 137 33.58 -7.57 -5.10
C LEU A 137 33.53 -9.02 -4.62
N GLN A 138 32.40 -9.51 -4.12
CA GLN A 138 32.23 -10.90 -3.70
C GLN A 138 32.39 -11.87 -4.86
N ARG A 139 31.77 -11.56 -6.00
CA ARG A 139 31.93 -12.36 -7.24
C ARG A 139 33.37 -12.35 -7.73
N ALA A 140 34.06 -11.22 -7.63
CA ALA A 140 35.48 -11.11 -7.95
C ALA A 140 36.37 -11.88 -6.98
N ASP A 141 35.99 -11.94 -5.71
CA ASP A 141 36.76 -12.61 -4.67
C ASP A 141 36.79 -14.13 -4.86
N ARG A 142 35.70 -14.72 -5.36
CA ARG A 142 35.53 -16.17 -5.57
C ARG A 142 35.80 -17.01 -4.31
N GLY A 143 35.52 -16.45 -3.13
CA GLY A 143 35.75 -17.13 -1.86
C GLY A 143 37.20 -17.19 -1.39
N ASN A 144 38.12 -16.41 -1.98
CA ASN A 144 39.52 -16.32 -1.52
C ASN A 144 39.67 -15.63 -0.15
N GLY A 145 38.56 -15.23 0.49
CA GLY A 145 38.54 -14.67 1.83
C GLY A 145 39.13 -13.26 1.91
N ARG A 146 39.25 -12.54 0.77
CA ARG A 146 39.69 -11.13 0.76
C ARG A 146 38.55 -10.19 1.15
N ILE A 147 37.30 -10.63 1.00
CA ILE A 147 36.12 -9.97 1.53
C ILE A 147 35.56 -10.79 2.70
N SER A 148 35.34 -10.15 3.85
CA SER A 148 34.60 -10.75 4.96
C SER A 148 33.48 -9.83 5.42
N PHE A 149 32.33 -10.42 5.70
CA PHE A 149 31.20 -9.73 6.32
C PHE A 149 31.50 -9.27 7.75
N LYS A 150 32.43 -9.92 8.46
CA LYS A 150 32.89 -9.47 9.79
C LYS A 150 33.67 -8.15 9.75
N SER A 151 34.11 -7.75 8.56
CA SER A 151 34.81 -6.49 8.31
C SER A 151 33.87 -5.39 7.82
N ILE A 152 32.54 -5.63 7.83
CA ILE A 152 31.55 -4.60 7.54
C ILE A 152 31.41 -3.67 8.75
N LEU A 153 31.56 -2.38 8.46
CA LEU A 153 31.32 -1.26 9.35
C LEU A 153 29.94 -0.69 8.99
N ARG A 154 28.93 -1.10 9.76
CA ARG A 154 27.56 -0.62 9.58
C ARG A 154 27.48 0.86 9.96
N LEU A 155 26.69 1.63 9.20
CA LEU A 155 26.31 2.99 9.58
C LEU A 155 24.95 2.94 10.24
N ASP A 156 24.94 2.92 11.57
CA ASP A 156 23.70 2.88 12.34
C ASP A 156 22.82 4.11 12.04
N PRO A 157 21.51 4.06 12.30
CA PRO A 157 20.68 5.25 12.29
C PRO A 157 21.23 6.34 13.22
N LEU A 158 21.01 7.61 12.90
CA LEU A 158 21.35 8.67 13.84
C LEU A 158 20.58 8.47 15.15
N SER A 159 21.29 8.51 16.27
CA SER A 159 20.69 8.65 17.58
C SER A 159 19.96 10.00 17.70
N SER A 160 19.04 10.13 18.65
CA SER A 160 18.34 11.39 18.91
C SER A 160 19.28 12.57 19.15
N ALA A 161 20.42 12.32 19.83
CA ALA A 161 21.43 13.35 20.08
C ALA A 161 22.17 13.77 18.80
N GLU A 162 22.49 12.82 17.92
CA GLU A 162 23.14 13.12 16.63
C GLU A 162 22.17 13.85 15.69
N ALA A 163 20.91 13.42 15.62
CA ALA A 163 19.88 14.10 14.84
C ALA A 163 19.66 15.55 15.32
N ALA A 164 19.68 15.78 16.64
CA ALA A 164 19.56 17.12 17.21
C ALA A 164 20.72 18.06 16.82
N LYS A 165 21.94 17.54 16.61
CA LYS A 165 23.07 18.36 16.13
C LYS A 165 22.86 18.90 14.71
N LEU A 166 22.06 18.23 13.87
CA LEU A 166 21.72 18.71 12.53
C LEU A 166 20.66 19.81 12.55
N ALA A 167 19.85 19.88 13.60
CA ALA A 167 18.82 20.92 13.77
C ALA A 167 19.45 22.24 14.25
N ARG A 168 20.22 22.90 13.37
CA ARG A 168 20.97 24.15 13.65
C ARG A 168 20.12 25.40 13.93
N THR A 169 18.80 25.31 13.90
CA THR A 169 17.86 26.44 14.05
C THR A 169 16.70 26.02 14.97
N PRO A 170 16.06 26.96 15.69
CA PRO A 170 14.86 26.66 16.47
C PRO A 170 13.77 25.97 15.65
N GLU A 171 13.57 26.44 14.41
CA GLU A 171 12.59 25.89 13.47
C GLU A 171 12.90 24.45 13.08
N ALA A 172 14.17 24.12 12.84
CA ALA A 172 14.58 22.74 12.57
C ALA A 172 14.38 21.82 13.79
N HIS A 173 14.49 22.34 15.02
CA HIS A 173 14.16 21.55 16.22
C HIS A 173 12.66 21.27 16.32
N GLU A 174 11.80 22.22 15.94
CA GLU A 174 10.34 22.00 15.85
C GLU A 174 10.02 20.89 14.84
N VAL A 175 10.62 20.97 13.64
CA VAL A 175 10.49 19.93 12.61
C VAL A 175 10.95 18.58 13.13
N LEU A 176 12.15 18.53 13.75
CA LEU A 176 12.70 17.29 14.27
C LEU A 176 11.80 16.65 15.33
N ALA A 177 11.09 17.43 16.14
CA ALA A 177 10.15 16.93 17.15
C ALA A 177 8.93 16.24 16.52
N GLN A 178 8.45 16.73 15.37
CA GLN A 178 7.24 16.25 14.69
C GLN A 178 7.51 15.09 13.72
N VAL A 179 8.73 14.99 13.19
CA VAL A 179 9.08 14.03 12.15
C VAL A 179 9.21 12.60 12.69
N PRO A 180 8.64 11.57 12.03
CA PRO A 180 8.77 10.18 12.45
C PRO A 180 10.23 9.69 12.58
N PRO A 181 10.54 8.72 13.47
CA PRO A 181 11.92 8.29 13.72
C PRO A 181 12.69 7.75 12.50
N ASP A 182 12.00 7.14 11.54
CA ASP A 182 12.57 6.60 10.30
C ASP A 182 13.11 7.68 9.35
N TRP A 183 12.60 8.91 9.42
CA TRP A 183 13.16 10.06 8.70
C TRP A 183 14.39 10.66 9.38
N ARG A 184 14.63 10.33 10.66
CA ARG A 184 15.79 10.83 11.41
C ARG A 184 17.05 9.99 11.18
N ARG A 185 16.95 8.91 10.40
CA ARG A 185 18.00 7.89 10.28
C ARG A 185 19.27 8.36 9.60
N THR A 186 19.13 9.25 8.60
CA THR A 186 20.26 9.66 7.76
C THR A 186 20.43 11.18 7.78
N PRO A 187 21.67 11.68 7.73
CA PRO A 187 21.90 13.12 7.61
C PRO A 187 21.25 13.73 6.37
N PHE A 188 21.23 13.01 5.26
CA PHE A 188 20.65 13.50 4.00
C PHE A 188 19.14 13.76 4.14
N LEU A 189 18.38 12.80 4.68
CA LEU A 189 16.93 12.95 4.80
C LEU A 189 16.55 14.06 5.79
N LEU A 190 17.29 14.22 6.88
CA LEU A 190 17.09 15.33 7.83
C LEU A 190 17.43 16.68 7.20
N GLU A 191 18.58 16.83 6.54
CA GLU A 191 18.92 18.07 5.84
C GLU A 191 17.90 18.40 4.75
N LEU A 192 17.37 17.39 4.04
CA LEU A 192 16.31 17.57 3.05
C LEU A 192 15.01 18.08 3.69
N LEU A 193 14.61 17.53 4.83
CA LEU A 193 13.42 17.99 5.57
C LEU A 193 13.58 19.45 6.01
N PHE A 194 14.73 19.81 6.57
CA PHE A 194 15.01 21.19 6.98
C PHE A 194 15.08 22.14 5.78
N GLU A 195 15.64 21.72 4.65
CA GLU A 195 15.65 22.50 3.40
C GLU A 195 14.22 22.77 2.89
N VAL A 196 13.35 21.75 2.93
CA VAL A 196 11.95 21.86 2.49
C VAL A 196 11.14 22.78 3.41
N ASP A 197 11.29 22.62 4.71
CA ASP A 197 10.64 23.51 5.70
C ASP A 197 11.12 24.96 5.56
N GLU A 198 12.44 25.18 5.49
CA GLU A 198 13.02 26.52 5.32
C GLU A 198 12.48 27.21 4.05
N ARG A 199 12.34 26.46 2.94
CA ARG A 199 11.78 26.99 1.69
C ARG A 199 10.30 27.34 1.84
N ALA A 200 9.51 26.50 2.49
CA ALA A 200 8.08 26.74 2.66
C ALA A 200 7.79 27.95 3.57
N ARG A 201 8.52 28.08 4.69
CA ARG A 201 8.40 29.24 5.58
C ARG A 201 8.74 30.54 4.84
N LYS A 202 9.79 30.54 4.00
CA LYS A 202 10.12 31.70 3.13
C LYS A 202 9.02 32.05 2.13
N GLN A 203 8.18 31.10 1.75
CA GLN A 203 7.02 31.29 0.88
C GLN A 203 5.74 31.63 1.66
N GLY A 204 5.79 31.71 2.99
CA GLY A 204 4.63 31.94 3.85
C GLY A 204 3.71 30.73 4.01
N ALA A 205 4.16 29.54 3.64
CA ALA A 205 3.38 28.30 3.77
C ALA A 205 3.74 27.57 5.07
N LEU A 206 2.73 27.27 5.90
CA LEU A 206 2.86 26.37 7.05
C LEU A 206 2.71 24.92 6.57
N LEU A 207 3.77 24.12 6.76
CA LEU A 207 3.86 22.74 6.26
C LEU A 207 3.45 21.67 7.27
N GLU A 208 2.99 22.02 8.48
CA GLU A 208 2.95 21.11 9.64
C GLU A 208 2.31 19.74 9.37
N ARG A 209 1.29 19.63 8.50
CA ARG A 209 0.69 18.32 8.11
C ARG A 209 1.14 17.75 6.76
N LYS A 210 1.88 18.51 5.93
CA LYS A 210 2.28 18.12 4.55
C LYS A 210 3.79 18.05 4.33
N LEU A 211 4.60 18.29 5.37
CA LEU A 211 6.05 18.32 5.27
C LEU A 211 6.64 17.03 4.68
N LEU A 212 6.21 15.85 5.17
CA LEU A 212 6.74 14.57 4.70
C LEU A 212 6.44 14.33 3.22
N LYS A 213 5.24 14.72 2.76
CA LYS A 213 4.87 14.63 1.35
C LYS A 213 5.75 15.55 0.50
N ALA A 214 5.92 16.81 0.91
CA ALA A 214 6.79 17.76 0.21
C ALA A 214 8.25 17.29 0.19
N ALA A 215 8.72 16.64 1.26
CA ALA A 215 10.05 16.04 1.32
C ALA A 215 10.18 14.84 0.37
N LEU A 216 9.16 13.97 0.27
CA LEU A 216 9.13 12.86 -0.70
C LEU A 216 9.15 13.36 -2.15
N GLU A 217 8.43 14.43 -2.46
CA GLU A 217 8.46 15.08 -3.78
C GLU A 217 9.83 15.70 -4.07
N SER A 218 10.39 16.42 -3.09
CA SER A 218 11.72 17.02 -3.20
C SER A 218 12.82 15.97 -3.36
N ALA A 219 12.72 14.84 -2.66
CA ALA A 219 13.65 13.70 -2.75
C ALA A 219 13.68 13.12 -4.18
N GLU A 220 12.55 13.12 -4.88
CA GLU A 220 12.43 12.61 -6.24
C GLU A 220 12.72 13.64 -7.33
N SER A 221 12.80 14.93 -6.99
CA SER A 221 13.12 15.97 -7.96
C SER A 221 14.45 15.67 -8.68
N SER A 222 14.59 16.20 -9.91
CA SER A 222 15.82 16.11 -10.69
C SER A 222 17.05 16.66 -9.95
N ARG A 223 16.85 17.49 -8.92
CA ARG A 223 17.91 18.01 -8.05
C ARG A 223 18.51 16.94 -7.12
N HIS A 224 17.67 16.06 -6.57
CA HIS A 224 18.09 15.13 -5.52
C HIS A 224 18.18 13.69 -5.99
N GLN A 225 17.23 13.25 -6.84
CA GLN A 225 17.16 11.90 -7.41
C GLN A 225 17.41 10.80 -6.36
N TYR A 226 16.92 10.99 -5.13
CA TYR A 226 17.26 10.15 -3.99
C TYR A 226 16.86 8.69 -4.24
N PHE A 227 15.61 8.46 -4.64
CA PHE A 227 15.11 7.12 -4.95
C PHE A 227 15.96 6.44 -6.03
N HIS A 228 16.31 7.15 -7.12
CA HIS A 228 17.16 6.59 -8.17
C HIS A 228 18.53 6.18 -7.64
N HIS A 229 19.19 7.06 -6.88
CA HIS A 229 20.52 6.76 -6.35
C HIS A 229 20.50 5.62 -5.32
N VAL A 230 19.48 5.55 -4.46
CA VAL A 230 19.38 4.54 -3.41
C VAL A 230 18.91 3.20 -3.95
N PHE A 231 17.98 3.18 -4.90
CA PHE A 231 17.37 1.96 -5.41
C PHE A 231 18.05 1.45 -6.69
N TRP A 232 18.20 2.30 -7.71
CA TRP A 232 18.74 1.90 -9.01
C TRP A 232 20.26 1.85 -9.05
N ASP A 233 20.93 2.85 -8.49
CA ASP A 233 22.40 2.92 -8.55
C ASP A 233 23.08 2.07 -7.47
N ALA A 234 22.44 1.89 -6.30
CA ALA A 234 23.07 1.22 -5.16
C ALA A 234 22.80 -0.29 -5.06
N LEU A 235 21.79 -0.82 -5.77
CA LEU A 235 21.31 -2.19 -5.60
C LEU A 235 21.46 -3.01 -6.88
N THR A 236 21.62 -4.33 -6.73
CA THR A 236 21.44 -5.29 -7.82
C THR A 236 19.95 -5.52 -8.10
N GLU A 237 19.62 -6.14 -9.23
CA GLU A 237 18.24 -6.54 -9.54
C GLU A 237 17.67 -7.49 -8.47
N ASP A 238 18.47 -8.45 -7.99
CA ASP A 238 18.08 -9.36 -6.90
C ASP A 238 17.77 -8.60 -5.59
N ASN A 239 18.59 -7.61 -5.25
CA ASN A 239 18.34 -6.77 -4.08
C ASN A 239 17.06 -5.95 -4.24
N GLN A 240 16.81 -5.38 -5.42
CA GLN A 240 15.59 -4.64 -5.71
C GLN A 240 14.35 -5.54 -5.63
N ALA A 241 14.42 -6.75 -6.21
CA ALA A 241 13.37 -7.75 -6.11
C ALA A 241 13.11 -8.13 -4.63
N MET A 242 14.17 -8.34 -3.84
CA MET A 242 14.06 -8.64 -2.41
C MET A 242 13.34 -7.53 -1.64
N LEU A 243 13.69 -6.26 -1.87
CA LEU A 243 13.00 -5.13 -1.22
C LEU A 243 11.50 -5.09 -1.60
N ARG A 244 11.15 -5.40 -2.85
CA ARG A 244 9.75 -5.52 -3.27
C ARG A 244 9.05 -6.67 -2.53
N THR A 245 9.66 -7.84 -2.42
CA THR A 245 9.12 -8.99 -1.68
C THR A 245 8.89 -8.65 -0.20
N ILE A 246 9.85 -7.97 0.45
CA ILE A 246 9.73 -7.50 1.84
C ILE A 246 8.54 -6.57 2.01
N VAL A 247 8.41 -5.55 1.15
CA VAL A 247 7.33 -4.55 1.26
C VAL A 247 5.96 -5.15 0.97
N ARG A 248 5.91 -6.20 0.12
CA ARG A 248 4.73 -7.03 -0.14
C ARG A 248 4.38 -7.96 1.01
N SER A 249 5.17 -7.96 2.08
CA SER A 249 5.04 -8.87 3.23
C SER A 249 5.05 -10.35 2.83
N GLU A 250 5.77 -10.67 1.76
CA GLU A 250 6.00 -12.03 1.28
C GLU A 250 7.18 -12.65 2.03
N VAL A 251 7.24 -13.99 2.05
CA VAL A 251 8.31 -14.71 2.76
C VAL A 251 9.63 -14.51 2.03
N VAL A 252 10.66 -14.16 2.79
CA VAL A 252 12.03 -13.97 2.29
C VAL A 252 12.99 -14.83 3.08
N ASP A 253 14.01 -15.37 2.40
CA ASP A 253 15.11 -16.04 3.07
C ASP A 253 15.89 -15.03 3.93
N PRO A 254 16.00 -15.24 5.26
CA PRO A 254 16.78 -14.39 6.16
C PRO A 254 18.19 -14.09 5.68
N ARG A 255 18.91 -15.09 5.13
CA ARG A 255 20.32 -14.96 4.74
C ARG A 255 20.48 -14.05 3.53
N SER A 256 19.60 -14.20 2.55
CA SER A 256 19.56 -13.35 1.37
C SER A 256 19.28 -11.87 1.69
N CYS A 257 18.75 -11.56 2.88
CA CYS A 257 18.49 -10.20 3.34
C CYS A 257 19.65 -9.55 4.12
N GLU A 258 20.64 -10.32 4.59
CA GLU A 258 21.72 -9.80 5.44
C GLU A 258 22.43 -8.58 4.85
N PRO A 259 22.80 -8.55 3.54
CA PRO A 259 23.44 -7.36 2.97
C PRO A 259 22.58 -6.10 3.02
N LEU A 260 21.26 -6.24 2.98
CA LEU A 260 20.31 -5.12 3.04
C LEU A 260 20.08 -4.65 4.48
N VAL A 261 20.14 -5.57 5.44
CA VAL A 261 20.15 -5.26 6.88
C VAL A 261 21.45 -4.56 7.25
N ASP A 262 22.60 -5.08 6.80
CA ASP A 262 23.92 -4.50 7.01
C ASP A 262 24.04 -3.08 6.42
N ALA A 263 23.41 -2.87 5.25
CA ALA A 263 23.35 -1.55 4.61
C ALA A 263 22.34 -0.59 5.27
N GLY A 264 21.59 -1.05 6.28
CA GLY A 264 20.60 -0.25 6.99
C GLY A 264 19.33 0.06 6.18
N LEU A 265 19.07 -0.67 5.09
CA LEU A 265 17.88 -0.55 4.22
C LEU A 265 16.70 -1.39 4.71
N VAL A 266 16.98 -2.46 5.45
CA VAL A 266 15.99 -3.36 6.03
C VAL A 266 16.20 -3.41 7.54
N GLU A 267 15.10 -3.29 8.27
CA GLU A 267 15.06 -3.56 9.71
C GLU A 267 14.43 -4.90 9.99
N VAL A 268 14.92 -5.56 11.03
CA VAL A 268 14.32 -6.77 11.59
C VAL A 268 13.71 -6.39 12.94
N ASP A 269 12.40 -6.55 13.06
CA ASP A 269 11.71 -6.40 14.34
C ASP A 269 12.19 -7.50 15.30
N ALA A 270 12.67 -7.11 16.48
CA ALA A 270 13.31 -8.04 17.40
C ALA A 270 12.34 -9.06 18.01
N ILE A 271 11.04 -8.78 18.02
CA ILE A 271 10.01 -9.63 18.65
C ILE A 271 9.38 -10.57 17.62
N THR A 272 9.04 -10.02 16.45
CA THR A 272 8.30 -10.73 15.40
C THR A 272 9.20 -11.30 14.31
N GLU A 273 10.50 -10.98 14.35
CA GLU A 273 11.49 -11.25 13.29
C GLU A 273 11.08 -10.69 11.91
N ARG A 274 10.09 -9.81 11.88
CA ARG A 274 9.54 -9.25 10.65
C ARG A 274 10.54 -8.30 10.04
N ARG A 275 10.74 -8.46 8.73
CA ARG A 275 11.55 -7.53 7.92
C ARG A 275 10.67 -6.41 7.39
N ARG A 276 11.14 -5.18 7.51
CA ARG A 276 10.51 -3.99 6.92
C ARG A 276 11.56 -3.09 6.28
N LEU A 277 11.14 -2.27 5.32
CA LEU A 277 12.00 -1.23 4.77
C LEU A 277 12.28 -0.18 5.84
N ALA A 278 13.54 0.15 6.00
CA ALA A 278 14.03 1.11 6.97
C ALA A 278 14.12 2.53 6.40
N ASP A 279 14.32 2.64 5.09
CA ASP A 279 14.36 3.91 4.38
C ASP A 279 12.92 4.40 4.09
N PRO A 280 12.50 5.57 4.60
CA PRO A 280 11.12 6.02 4.46
C PRO A 280 10.75 6.42 3.03
N VAL A 281 11.71 6.82 2.20
CA VAL A 281 11.46 7.14 0.79
C VAL A 281 11.21 5.85 0.01
N LEU A 282 12.05 4.83 0.20
CA LEU A 282 11.80 3.52 -0.41
C LEU A 282 10.49 2.90 0.10
N ALA A 283 10.25 2.96 1.41
CA ALA A 283 9.01 2.47 2.02
C ALA A 283 7.78 3.16 1.39
N ALA A 284 7.77 4.49 1.33
CA ALA A 284 6.69 5.26 0.72
C ALA A 284 6.46 4.92 -0.76
N ARG A 285 7.53 4.62 -1.50
CA ARG A 285 7.45 4.44 -2.96
C ARG A 285 7.12 3.03 -3.38
N LEU A 286 7.64 2.03 -2.68
CA LEU A 286 7.47 0.61 -2.99
C LEU A 286 6.26 -0.01 -2.29
N SER A 287 5.81 0.53 -1.15
CA SER A 287 4.67 -0.04 -0.43
C SER A 287 3.41 -0.05 -1.30
N PRO A 288 2.68 -1.17 -1.35
CA PRO A 288 1.43 -1.21 -2.10
C PRO A 288 0.34 -0.40 -1.40
N LEU A 289 -0.59 0.13 -2.18
CA LEU A 289 -1.89 0.47 -1.65
C LEU A 289 -2.70 -0.81 -1.45
N ARG A 290 -2.86 -1.23 -0.19
CA ARG A 290 -3.79 -2.27 0.24
C ARG A 290 -5.21 -1.73 0.45
N ILE A 291 -6.18 -2.33 -0.21
CA ILE A 291 -7.60 -2.05 -0.10
C ILE A 291 -8.31 -3.34 0.28
N HIS A 292 -9.09 -3.35 1.36
CA HIS A 292 -10.03 -4.45 1.58
C HIS A 292 -11.36 -4.09 0.93
N HIS A 293 -11.88 -5.00 0.12
CA HIS A 293 -13.18 -4.94 -0.53
C HIS A 293 -14.12 -5.91 0.18
N LEU A 294 -15.12 -5.34 0.84
CA LEU A 294 -16.17 -6.03 1.61
C LEU A 294 -17.50 -5.88 0.89
N SER A 295 -18.44 -6.78 1.16
CA SER A 295 -19.81 -6.67 0.70
C SER A 295 -20.74 -7.45 1.63
N ASP A 296 -22.03 -7.14 1.59
CA ASP A 296 -23.10 -7.96 2.17
C ASP A 296 -22.88 -8.24 3.66
N ILE A 297 -22.83 -7.14 4.42
CA ILE A 297 -22.63 -7.14 5.87
C ILE A 297 -23.93 -7.47 6.59
N HIS A 298 -25.07 -7.04 6.03
CA HIS A 298 -26.43 -7.33 6.47
C HIS A 298 -26.65 -7.08 7.97
N VAL A 299 -26.38 -5.85 8.42
CA VAL A 299 -26.65 -5.43 9.80
C VAL A 299 -28.17 -5.52 10.04
N GLY A 300 -28.55 -6.48 10.89
CA GLY A 300 -29.95 -6.78 11.17
C GLY A 300 -30.17 -8.26 11.51
N PRO A 301 -31.41 -8.76 11.43
CA PRO A 301 -31.74 -10.13 11.83
C PRO A 301 -31.07 -11.24 11.02
N ARG A 302 -30.56 -10.94 9.82
CA ARG A 302 -29.77 -11.90 9.01
C ARG A 302 -28.26 -11.80 9.24
N SER A 303 -27.78 -11.01 10.22
CA SER A 303 -26.35 -10.92 10.54
C SER A 303 -25.78 -12.27 11.03
N ALA A 304 -24.74 -12.76 10.35
CA ALA A 304 -24.04 -14.00 10.61
C ALA A 304 -23.40 -14.05 11.99
N GLN A 305 -23.62 -15.18 12.67
CA GLN A 305 -22.95 -15.53 13.92
C GLN A 305 -21.61 -16.19 13.62
N SER A 306 -20.66 -16.06 14.55
CA SER A 306 -19.32 -16.60 14.34
C SER A 306 -19.26 -18.14 14.43
N ILE A 307 -20.16 -18.78 15.18
CA ILE A 307 -20.20 -20.24 15.29
C ILE A 307 -21.04 -20.82 14.13
N ASP A 308 -20.47 -21.78 13.41
CA ASP A 308 -21.16 -22.47 12.32
C ASP A 308 -22.26 -23.38 12.89
N ALA A 309 -23.49 -23.25 12.38
CA ALA A 309 -24.67 -23.95 12.92
C ALA A 309 -24.55 -25.48 12.84
N LYS A 310 -23.61 -26.02 12.06
CA LYS A 310 -23.33 -27.46 11.99
C LYS A 310 -22.55 -28.01 13.19
N GLU A 311 -21.86 -27.15 13.93
CA GLU A 311 -21.16 -27.49 15.18
C GLU A 311 -22.01 -27.19 16.42
N ALA A 312 -23.26 -26.75 16.23
CA ALA A 312 -24.21 -26.42 17.28
C ALA A 312 -24.73 -27.67 18.00
N GLY A 313 -23.88 -28.32 18.78
CA GLY A 313 -24.31 -29.09 19.95
C GLY A 313 -24.79 -28.16 21.07
N LEU A 314 -25.32 -28.74 22.15
CA LEU A 314 -25.79 -28.04 23.38
C LEU A 314 -24.78 -27.05 24.00
N LEU A 315 -23.51 -27.07 23.60
CA LEU A 315 -22.46 -26.15 24.05
C LEU A 315 -22.51 -24.77 23.36
N ALA A 316 -23.06 -24.66 22.15
CA ALA A 316 -23.09 -23.40 21.40
C ALA A 316 -24.10 -22.38 21.97
N GLU A 317 -25.16 -22.83 22.66
CA GLU A 317 -26.10 -21.93 23.34
C GLU A 317 -25.50 -21.27 24.58
N ALA A 318 -24.43 -21.82 25.15
CA ALA A 318 -23.75 -21.28 26.33
C ALA A 318 -22.64 -20.27 25.99
N LEU A 319 -22.14 -20.28 24.76
CA LEU A 319 -21.10 -19.38 24.28
C LEU A 319 -21.77 -18.37 23.35
N ASP A 320 -21.98 -17.13 23.80
CA ASP A 320 -22.41 -16.03 22.93
C ASP A 320 -21.44 -15.94 21.74
N PRO A 321 -21.83 -16.41 20.54
CA PRO A 321 -20.88 -16.61 19.45
C PRO A 321 -20.35 -15.27 18.94
N GLY A 322 -21.00 -14.15 19.22
CA GLY A 322 -20.71 -12.88 18.57
C GLY A 322 -20.97 -12.92 17.06
N LEU A 323 -20.70 -11.80 16.38
CA LEU A 323 -21.00 -11.61 14.97
C LEU A 323 -19.74 -11.74 14.11
N VAL A 324 -19.86 -12.28 12.90
CA VAL A 324 -18.71 -12.44 11.97
C VAL A 324 -18.00 -11.11 11.70
N ARG A 325 -18.77 -10.02 11.55
CA ARG A 325 -18.24 -8.66 11.35
C ARG A 325 -17.39 -8.15 12.54
N GLU A 326 -17.61 -8.66 13.75
CA GLU A 326 -16.77 -8.37 14.92
C GLU A 326 -15.46 -9.18 14.85
N SER A 327 -15.49 -10.43 14.38
CA SER A 327 -14.26 -11.19 14.13
C SER A 327 -13.38 -10.56 13.04
N TYR A 328 -13.99 -9.87 12.06
CA TYR A 328 -13.25 -9.09 11.06
C TYR A 328 -12.57 -7.87 11.69
N LEU A 329 -13.23 -7.19 12.64
CA LEU A 329 -12.60 -6.09 13.38
C LEU A 329 -11.39 -6.58 14.19
N SER A 330 -11.52 -7.69 14.92
CA SER A 330 -10.40 -8.32 15.63
C SER A 330 -9.26 -8.72 14.68
N HIS A 331 -9.60 -9.17 13.46
CA HIS A 331 -8.61 -9.44 12.43
C HIS A 331 -7.87 -8.18 11.98
N LEU A 332 -8.57 -7.06 11.75
CA LEU A 332 -7.93 -5.79 11.42
C LEU A 332 -6.99 -5.31 12.53
N GLU A 333 -7.36 -5.47 13.80
CA GLU A 333 -6.48 -5.15 14.92
C GLU A 333 -5.19 -5.98 14.89
N GLY A 334 -5.30 -7.28 14.61
CA GLY A 334 -4.14 -8.16 14.41
C GLY A 334 -3.29 -7.76 13.21
N LEU A 335 -3.93 -7.41 12.09
CA LEU A 335 -3.23 -6.89 10.91
C LEU A 335 -2.53 -5.57 11.22
N ARG A 336 -3.13 -4.65 11.98
CA ARG A 336 -2.52 -3.37 12.35
C ARG A 336 -1.29 -3.57 13.24
N LYS A 337 -1.39 -4.42 14.27
CA LYS A 337 -0.25 -4.80 15.12
C LYS A 337 0.91 -5.36 14.30
N SER A 338 0.59 -6.05 13.21
CA SER A 338 1.56 -6.61 12.28
C SER A 338 1.83 -5.73 11.07
N GLY A 339 1.43 -4.44 11.04
CA GLY A 339 1.63 -3.50 9.92
C GLY A 339 1.16 -4.02 8.56
N LYS A 340 0.11 -4.84 8.56
CA LYS A 340 -0.55 -5.48 7.41
C LYS A 340 -1.97 -4.98 7.18
N ALA A 341 -2.49 -4.09 8.02
CA ALA A 341 -3.85 -3.58 7.88
C ALA A 341 -4.03 -2.84 6.54
N PRO A 342 -5.25 -2.86 5.97
CA PRO A 342 -5.56 -2.10 4.77
C PRO A 342 -5.41 -0.60 5.03
N HIS A 343 -5.11 0.14 3.97
CA HIS A 343 -5.11 1.60 4.03
C HIS A 343 -6.49 2.18 3.72
N VAL A 344 -7.29 1.44 2.93
CA VAL A 344 -8.64 1.80 2.49
C VAL A 344 -9.57 0.61 2.61
N LEU A 345 -10.83 0.86 2.97
CA LEU A 345 -11.94 -0.07 2.85
C LEU A 345 -12.88 0.39 1.73
N ILE A 346 -13.31 -0.55 0.91
CA ILE A 346 -14.39 -0.37 -0.06
C ILE A 346 -15.49 -1.35 0.31
N ILE A 347 -16.72 -0.86 0.47
CA ILE A 347 -17.89 -1.68 0.80
C ILE A 347 -18.89 -1.56 -0.35
N SER A 348 -19.11 -2.65 -1.08
CA SER A 348 -19.92 -2.66 -2.30
C SER A 348 -21.40 -2.98 -2.04
N GLY A 349 -22.00 -2.46 -0.97
CA GLY A 349 -23.43 -2.59 -0.68
C GLY A 349 -23.81 -3.62 0.37
N ASP A 350 -25.10 -3.58 0.66
CA ASP A 350 -25.80 -4.35 1.69
C ASP A 350 -25.14 -4.24 3.05
N LEU A 351 -24.95 -3.00 3.51
CA LEU A 351 -24.51 -2.71 4.87
C LEU A 351 -25.58 -3.12 5.88
N THR A 352 -26.85 -2.89 5.54
CA THR A 352 -28.02 -3.13 6.37
C THR A 352 -28.95 -4.15 5.73
N GLU A 353 -29.86 -4.73 6.51
CA GLU A 353 -30.85 -5.68 6.02
C GLU A 353 -32.10 -4.99 5.40
N TRP A 354 -32.56 -3.90 6.02
CA TRP A 354 -33.77 -3.17 5.62
C TRP A 354 -33.61 -1.64 5.69
N ALA A 355 -32.38 -1.15 5.89
CA ALA A 355 -32.06 0.27 6.08
C ALA A 355 -32.97 1.02 7.06
N THR A 356 -33.40 0.36 8.15
CA THR A 356 -34.05 1.09 9.25
C THR A 356 -33.04 2.01 9.91
N LYS A 357 -33.50 3.08 10.56
CA LYS A 357 -32.61 4.04 11.23
C LYS A 357 -31.71 3.38 12.26
N GLU A 358 -32.22 2.38 12.97
CA GLU A 358 -31.48 1.60 13.97
C GLU A 358 -30.37 0.79 13.31
N GLN A 359 -30.67 0.10 12.21
CA GLN A 359 -29.68 -0.68 11.46
C GLN A 359 -28.61 0.21 10.84
N CYS A 360 -29.01 1.35 10.25
CA CYS A 360 -28.06 2.34 9.71
C CYS A 360 -27.15 2.91 10.81
N GLN A 361 -27.70 3.22 11.98
CA GLN A 361 -26.91 3.70 13.12
C GLN A 361 -25.93 2.62 13.62
N GLU A 362 -26.37 1.37 13.72
CA GLU A 362 -25.53 0.25 14.12
C GLU A 362 -24.40 0.00 13.13
N ALA A 363 -24.72 0.00 11.82
CA ALA A 363 -23.74 -0.10 10.75
C ALA A 363 -22.72 1.05 10.81
N ARG A 364 -23.20 2.29 11.01
CA ARG A 364 -22.34 3.47 11.17
C ARG A 364 -21.39 3.33 12.36
N ASN A 365 -21.89 2.91 13.52
CA ASN A 365 -21.08 2.70 14.71
C ASN A 365 -19.98 1.66 14.47
N TRP A 366 -20.28 0.61 13.69
CA TRP A 366 -19.29 -0.39 13.29
C TRP A 366 -18.23 0.20 12.34
N LEU A 367 -18.63 1.00 11.33
CA LEU A 367 -17.68 1.70 10.44
C LEU A 367 -16.74 2.65 11.20
N ASP A 368 -17.26 3.41 12.17
CA ASP A 368 -16.45 4.32 12.99
C ASP A 368 -15.40 3.58 13.82
N ARG A 369 -15.65 2.30 14.18
CA ARG A 369 -14.65 1.43 14.85
C ARG A 369 -13.59 0.89 13.89
N LEU A 370 -13.87 0.79 12.58
CA LEU A 370 -12.92 0.32 11.58
C LEU A 370 -11.87 1.38 11.22
N LEU A 371 -12.26 2.65 11.15
CA LEU A 371 -11.39 3.74 10.68
C LEU A 371 -10.07 3.84 11.48
N PRO A 372 -10.07 3.77 12.82
CA PRO A 372 -8.83 3.75 13.60
C PRO A 372 -7.93 2.55 13.31
N GLN A 373 -8.47 1.44 12.80
CA GLN A 373 -7.72 0.21 12.55
C GLN A 373 -6.97 0.21 11.21
N LEU A 374 -7.21 1.20 10.34
CA LEU A 374 -6.58 1.27 9.03
C LEU A 374 -5.14 1.80 9.13
N GLU A 375 -4.21 1.17 8.41
CA GLU A 375 -2.81 1.58 8.38
C GLU A 375 -2.62 2.90 7.59
N PRO A 376 -1.92 3.91 8.12
CA PRO A 376 -1.65 5.13 7.36
C PRO A 376 -0.84 4.83 6.10
N HIS A 377 -1.07 5.60 5.04
CA HIS A 377 -0.24 5.58 3.84
C HIS A 377 0.19 7.00 3.51
N VAL A 378 1.49 7.27 3.52
CA VAL A 378 2.02 8.64 3.36
C VAL A 378 1.57 9.32 2.05
N LEU A 379 1.33 8.53 0.99
CA LEU A 379 0.84 9.03 -0.30
C LEU A 379 -0.70 9.14 -0.42
N LEU A 380 -1.48 8.59 0.52
CA LEU A 380 -2.91 8.90 0.58
C LEU A 380 -3.12 10.31 1.15
N GLY A 381 -2.32 10.68 2.14
CA GLY A 381 -2.54 11.90 2.93
C GLY A 381 -3.58 11.70 4.02
N GLU A 382 -3.59 12.59 5.01
CA GLU A 382 -4.48 12.47 6.19
C GLU A 382 -5.96 12.73 5.86
N GLU A 383 -6.22 13.59 4.87
CA GLU A 383 -7.57 13.99 4.45
C GLU A 383 -8.21 13.03 3.43
N ALA A 384 -7.53 11.93 3.10
CA ALA A 384 -8.08 10.97 2.13
C ALA A 384 -9.33 10.27 2.69
N GLN A 385 -10.33 10.12 1.83
CA GLN A 385 -11.45 9.21 2.08
C GLN A 385 -10.94 7.77 2.10
N ARG A 386 -11.00 7.12 3.28
CA ARG A 386 -10.44 5.77 3.51
C ARG A 386 -11.50 4.70 3.71
N ILE A 387 -12.78 5.07 3.75
CA ILE A 387 -13.92 4.16 3.70
C ILE A 387 -14.82 4.67 2.58
N LEU A 388 -14.99 3.86 1.54
CA LEU A 388 -15.81 4.17 0.37
C LEU A 388 -16.99 3.20 0.32
N LEU A 389 -18.19 3.72 0.08
CA LEU A 389 -19.42 2.94 0.15
C LEU A 389 -20.18 2.99 -1.17
N VAL A 390 -20.82 1.88 -1.51
CA VAL A 390 -21.95 1.84 -2.45
C VAL A 390 -23.12 1.24 -1.69
N GLY A 391 -24.34 1.76 -1.87
CA GLY A 391 -25.53 1.14 -1.30
C GLY A 391 -25.97 -0.07 -2.14
N GLY A 392 -26.35 -1.15 -1.48
CA GLY A 392 -26.96 -2.34 -2.10
C GLY A 392 -28.48 -2.28 -2.15
N ASN A 393 -29.14 -3.37 -2.55
CA ASN A 393 -30.60 -3.43 -2.61
C ASN A 393 -31.24 -3.52 -1.22
N HIS A 394 -30.52 -3.99 -0.21
CA HIS A 394 -30.99 -4.00 1.19
C HIS A 394 -30.76 -2.66 1.91
N ASP A 395 -29.93 -1.78 1.35
CA ASP A 395 -29.66 -0.43 1.87
C ASP A 395 -30.73 0.61 1.51
N VAL A 396 -31.96 0.14 1.32
CA VAL A 396 -33.13 0.90 0.91
C VAL A 396 -34.18 0.81 1.99
N ASP A 397 -34.80 1.94 2.37
CA ASP A 397 -35.93 1.93 3.30
C ASP A 397 -37.20 1.45 2.56
N TRP A 398 -37.47 0.16 2.72
CA TRP A 398 -38.59 -0.54 2.10
C TRP A 398 -39.95 0.04 2.47
N SER A 399 -40.08 0.67 3.64
CA SER A 399 -41.32 1.31 4.05
C SER A 399 -41.69 2.52 3.18
N GLN A 400 -40.68 3.14 2.55
CA GLN A 400 -40.83 4.32 1.70
C GLN A 400 -40.99 4.00 0.21
N THR A 401 -41.06 2.71 -0.14
CA THR A 401 -41.24 2.26 -1.54
C THR A 401 -42.67 2.44 -2.06
N ARG A 402 -43.64 2.72 -1.16
CA ARG A 402 -45.06 2.88 -1.51
C ARG A 402 -45.43 4.36 -1.66
N GLY A 403 -45.75 4.80 -2.88
CA GLY A 403 -46.48 6.05 -3.12
C GLY A 403 -45.68 7.35 -3.03
N GLY A 404 -44.35 7.31 -3.08
CA GLY A 404 -43.47 8.48 -3.09
C GLY A 404 -42.47 8.49 -4.27
N PRO A 405 -41.69 9.58 -4.45
CA PRO A 405 -40.59 9.59 -5.40
C PRO A 405 -39.60 8.47 -5.09
N GLY A 406 -39.18 7.69 -6.09
CA GLY A 406 -38.30 6.53 -5.88
C GLY A 406 -36.94 6.84 -5.24
N SER A 407 -36.54 8.11 -5.11
CA SER A 407 -35.30 8.49 -4.44
C SER A 407 -35.42 8.55 -2.91
N THR A 408 -36.62 8.73 -2.33
CA THR A 408 -36.78 8.93 -0.87
C THR A 408 -36.35 7.72 -0.06
N ARG A 409 -36.53 6.51 -0.61
CA ARG A 409 -36.10 5.26 0.01
C ARG A 409 -34.58 5.15 0.22
N HIS A 410 -33.77 6.00 -0.41
CA HIS A 410 -32.32 6.07 -0.18
C HIS A 410 -31.93 7.10 0.89
N GLN A 411 -32.89 7.86 1.45
CA GLN A 411 -32.62 8.97 2.35
C GLN A 411 -31.94 8.52 3.65
N ASN A 412 -32.38 7.40 4.26
CA ASN A 412 -31.74 6.89 5.47
C ASN A 412 -30.25 6.59 5.21
N PHE A 413 -29.92 5.92 4.09
CA PHE A 413 -28.54 5.65 3.75
C PHE A 413 -27.73 6.94 3.62
N ALA A 414 -28.22 7.92 2.86
CA ALA A 414 -27.55 9.21 2.69
C ALA A 414 -27.35 9.95 4.03
N ASP A 415 -28.37 10.00 4.88
CA ASP A 415 -28.33 10.72 6.16
C ASP A 415 -27.30 10.13 7.12
N PHE A 416 -27.26 8.80 7.29
CA PHE A 416 -26.35 8.15 8.23
C PHE A 416 -24.91 8.05 7.71
N PHE A 417 -24.72 8.02 6.38
CA PHE A 417 -23.42 7.80 5.75
C PHE A 417 -22.84 9.03 5.03
N HIS A 418 -23.44 10.22 5.15
CA HIS A 418 -22.97 11.48 4.54
C HIS A 418 -21.49 11.83 4.78
N GLY A 419 -20.87 11.27 5.81
CA GLY A 419 -19.44 11.47 6.13
C GLY A 419 -18.49 10.57 5.32
N TYR A 420 -19.01 9.63 4.54
CA TYR A 420 -18.27 8.73 3.68
C TYR A 420 -18.61 9.01 2.21
N ALA A 421 -17.66 8.77 1.31
CA ALA A 421 -17.93 8.87 -0.12
C ALA A 421 -18.90 7.76 -0.56
N HIS A 422 -20.03 8.14 -1.17
CA HIS A 422 -21.02 7.22 -1.73
C HIS A 422 -21.78 7.84 -2.92
N PRO A 423 -22.42 7.04 -3.79
CA PRO A 423 -23.35 7.57 -4.79
C PRO A 423 -24.57 8.23 -4.13
N HIS A 424 -25.01 9.37 -4.68
CA HIS A 424 -26.15 10.14 -4.15
C HIS A 424 -27.48 9.70 -4.77
N LEU A 425 -27.95 8.49 -4.44
CA LEU A 425 -29.19 7.93 -5.00
C LEU A 425 -30.47 8.64 -4.51
N GLU A 426 -30.40 9.31 -3.37
CA GLU A 426 -31.42 10.20 -2.81
C GLU A 426 -31.67 11.45 -3.68
N VAL A 427 -30.68 11.84 -4.47
CA VAL A 427 -30.76 12.96 -5.41
C VAL A 427 -31.33 12.47 -6.74
N PRO A 428 -32.26 13.20 -7.40
CA PRO A 428 -32.74 12.83 -8.72
C PRO A 428 -31.59 12.68 -9.73
N PRO A 429 -31.65 11.71 -10.68
CA PRO A 429 -30.56 11.48 -11.63
C PRO A 429 -30.16 12.71 -12.48
N ALA A 430 -31.06 13.68 -12.64
CA ALA A 430 -30.77 14.93 -13.33
C ALA A 430 -29.74 15.81 -12.61
N ASP A 431 -29.71 15.77 -11.29
CA ASP A 431 -28.97 16.70 -10.45
C ASP A 431 -27.73 16.08 -9.80
N ARG A 432 -27.60 14.74 -9.88
CA ARG A 432 -26.42 14.01 -9.40
C ARG A 432 -25.14 14.49 -10.07
N LYS A 433 -24.06 14.48 -9.29
CA LYS A 433 -22.70 14.76 -9.74
C LYS A 433 -21.91 13.46 -9.81
N LEU A 434 -20.97 13.41 -10.76
CA LEU A 434 -19.98 12.36 -10.82
C LEU A 434 -18.75 12.83 -10.05
N GLU A 435 -18.45 12.17 -8.92
CA GLU A 435 -17.36 12.55 -8.04
C GLU A 435 -16.42 11.35 -7.84
N PRO A 436 -15.50 11.10 -8.80
CA PRO A 436 -14.52 10.04 -8.64
C PRO A 436 -13.53 10.40 -7.52
N ILE A 437 -13.12 9.39 -6.75
CA ILE A 437 -12.10 9.52 -5.71
C ILE A 437 -10.74 9.32 -6.37
N GLU A 438 -9.91 10.37 -6.37
CA GLU A 438 -8.60 10.36 -7.01
C GLU A 438 -7.48 10.40 -5.97
N TRP A 439 -6.59 9.40 -6.01
CA TRP A 439 -5.35 9.40 -5.24
C TRP A 439 -4.17 9.62 -6.20
N MET A 440 -3.93 10.89 -6.53
CA MET A 440 -2.95 11.32 -7.55
C MET A 440 -1.56 10.71 -7.37
N ASP A 441 -1.02 10.73 -6.14
CA ASP A 441 0.32 10.19 -5.86
C ASP A 441 0.41 8.68 -6.00
N LEU A 442 -0.74 7.99 -5.95
CA LEU A 442 -0.87 6.55 -6.12
C LEU A 442 -1.28 6.16 -7.53
N GLY A 443 -1.62 7.11 -8.41
CA GLY A 443 -2.09 6.81 -9.76
C GLY A 443 -3.42 6.04 -9.79
N VAL A 444 -4.26 6.19 -8.76
CA VAL A 444 -5.51 5.44 -8.60
C VAL A 444 -6.71 6.37 -8.68
N THR A 445 -7.75 5.92 -9.40
CA THR A 445 -9.09 6.49 -9.34
C THR A 445 -10.10 5.41 -8.97
N VAL A 446 -11.00 5.74 -8.04
CA VAL A 446 -12.15 4.89 -7.68
C VAL A 446 -13.44 5.60 -8.07
N LEU A 447 -14.28 4.92 -8.84
CA LEU A 447 -15.61 5.38 -9.21
C LEU A 447 -16.65 4.54 -8.47
N LEU A 448 -17.55 5.20 -7.76
CA LEU A 448 -18.67 4.58 -7.05
C LEU A 448 -19.93 4.69 -7.92
N LEU A 449 -20.56 3.57 -8.26
CA LEU A 449 -21.76 3.53 -9.10
C LEU A 449 -22.94 3.01 -8.28
N GLY A 450 -24.00 3.81 -8.24
CA GLY A 450 -25.28 3.37 -7.68
C GLY A 450 -25.95 2.37 -8.61
N THR A 451 -26.28 1.18 -8.08
CA THR A 451 -26.96 0.13 -8.86
C THR A 451 -28.34 -0.22 -8.33
N SER A 452 -28.70 0.28 -7.15
CA SER A 452 -29.97 -0.04 -6.48
C SER A 452 -31.08 0.94 -6.84
N GLU A 453 -31.02 1.53 -8.03
CA GLU A 453 -32.01 2.50 -8.55
C GLU A 453 -33.43 1.95 -8.62
N LEU A 454 -33.58 0.62 -8.61
CA LEU A 454 -34.86 -0.07 -8.64
C LEU A 454 -35.07 -0.92 -7.38
N GLY A 455 -34.18 -0.80 -6.38
CA GLY A 455 -34.26 -1.55 -5.13
C GLY A 455 -35.60 -1.30 -4.44
N GLY A 456 -36.31 -2.38 -4.13
CA GLY A 456 -37.65 -2.30 -3.55
C GLY A 456 -38.72 -1.66 -4.42
N GLN A 457 -38.53 -1.65 -5.74
CA GLN A 457 -39.66 -1.42 -6.64
C GLN A 457 -40.66 -2.59 -6.51
N ILE A 458 -41.94 -2.26 -6.41
CA ILE A 458 -43.03 -3.24 -6.43
C ILE A 458 -43.45 -3.40 -7.89
N GLU A 459 -43.43 -4.63 -8.41
CA GLU A 459 -43.94 -4.91 -9.75
C GLU A 459 -45.46 -4.63 -9.75
N GLU A 460 -45.90 -3.67 -10.57
CA GLU A 460 -47.33 -3.32 -10.70
C GLU A 460 -48.16 -4.40 -11.39
N GLU A 461 -47.58 -5.57 -11.72
CA GLU A 461 -48.31 -6.72 -12.23
C GLU A 461 -49.35 -7.16 -11.18
N ARG A 462 -50.56 -6.65 -11.42
CA ARG A 462 -51.79 -6.84 -10.65
C ARG A 462 -51.96 -8.28 -10.20
N GLU A 463 -51.54 -9.27 -11.00
CA GLU A 463 -51.74 -10.69 -10.73
C GLU A 463 -50.88 -11.25 -9.60
N HIS A 464 -49.60 -10.86 -9.47
CA HIS A 464 -48.72 -11.34 -8.39
C HIS A 464 -49.09 -10.67 -7.05
N TYR A 465 -49.34 -9.36 -7.09
CA TYR A 465 -49.83 -8.63 -5.92
C TYR A 465 -51.21 -9.13 -5.48
N ASN A 466 -52.11 -9.45 -6.44
CA ASN A 466 -53.40 -10.05 -6.12
C ASN A 466 -53.24 -11.46 -5.55
N LEU A 467 -52.34 -12.30 -6.07
CA LEU A 467 -52.06 -13.64 -5.53
C LEU A 467 -51.51 -13.57 -4.10
N LEU A 468 -50.61 -12.63 -3.82
CA LEU A 468 -50.08 -12.40 -2.47
C LEU A 468 -51.14 -11.81 -1.53
N GLN A 469 -51.97 -10.89 -2.02
CA GLN A 469 -53.15 -10.39 -1.29
C GLN A 469 -54.18 -11.50 -1.04
N GLU A 470 -54.36 -12.45 -1.97
CA GLU A 470 -55.24 -13.60 -1.80
C GLU A 470 -54.65 -14.62 -0.81
N LEU A 471 -53.34 -14.84 -0.82
CA LEU A 471 -52.62 -15.63 0.20
C LEU A 471 -52.77 -15.01 1.60
N VAL A 472 -52.75 -13.68 1.72
CA VAL A 472 -53.03 -12.95 2.98
C VAL A 472 -54.52 -13.02 3.37
N LYS A 473 -55.43 -13.17 2.39
CA LYS A 473 -56.88 -13.35 2.60
C LYS A 473 -57.28 -14.81 2.85
N LEU A 474 -56.37 -15.79 2.72
CA LEU A 474 -56.64 -17.17 3.13
C LEU A 474 -57.01 -17.21 4.62
N PRO A 475 -57.92 -18.09 5.04
CA PRO A 475 -58.77 -17.82 6.19
C PRO A 475 -58.02 -17.82 7.53
N LYS A 476 -58.01 -16.64 8.16
CA LYS A 476 -57.71 -16.33 9.57
C LYS A 476 -56.25 -16.45 10.00
N ALA A 477 -55.52 -15.33 9.85
CA ALA A 477 -54.58 -14.86 10.88
C ALA A 477 -55.40 -14.27 12.05
N PRO A 478 -55.65 -15.00 13.16
CA PRO A 478 -56.46 -14.52 14.29
C PRO A 478 -55.90 -13.29 15.01
N THR A 479 -54.60 -12.98 14.88
CA THR A 479 -53.97 -11.88 15.63
C THR A 479 -53.39 -10.79 14.72
N LYS A 480 -53.17 -9.61 15.31
CA LYS A 480 -52.48 -8.48 14.66
C LYS A 480 -51.06 -8.87 14.22
N GLU A 481 -50.36 -9.65 15.04
CA GLU A 481 -49.00 -10.14 14.76
C GLU A 481 -48.95 -11.06 13.52
N GLU A 482 -49.93 -11.95 13.36
CA GLU A 482 -49.98 -12.84 12.20
C GLU A 482 -50.30 -12.08 10.90
N ARG A 483 -51.09 -11.00 10.99
CA ARG A 483 -51.31 -10.10 9.84
C ARG A 483 -50.05 -9.33 9.48
N GLU A 484 -49.36 -8.76 10.46
CA GLU A 484 -48.07 -8.10 10.25
C GLU A 484 -47.03 -9.07 9.66
N LYS A 485 -47.02 -10.33 10.12
CA LYS A 485 -46.18 -11.40 9.56
C LYS A 485 -46.55 -11.75 8.13
N ALA A 486 -47.84 -11.84 7.80
CA ALA A 486 -48.31 -12.14 6.45
C ALA A 486 -48.01 -10.97 5.47
N ASP A 487 -48.23 -9.72 5.90
CA ASP A 487 -47.88 -8.53 5.12
C ASP A 487 -46.36 -8.42 4.89
N LYS A 488 -45.55 -8.81 5.88
CA LYS A 488 -44.11 -8.92 5.74
C LYS A 488 -43.73 -9.97 4.70
N LEU A 489 -44.26 -11.20 4.80
CA LEU A 489 -44.00 -12.27 3.84
C LEU A 489 -44.46 -11.92 2.42
N ALA A 490 -45.59 -11.23 2.27
CA ALA A 490 -46.06 -10.75 0.98
C ALA A 490 -45.14 -9.66 0.40
N THR A 491 -44.63 -8.75 1.24
CA THR A 491 -43.66 -7.74 0.83
C THR A 491 -42.33 -8.37 0.43
N ASP A 492 -41.86 -9.37 1.18
CA ASP A 492 -40.66 -10.14 0.87
C ASP A 492 -40.81 -10.94 -0.44
N ALA A 493 -42.01 -11.42 -0.77
CA ALA A 493 -42.28 -12.18 -2.00
C ALA A 493 -42.51 -11.28 -3.24
N ALA A 494 -43.03 -10.07 -3.06
CA ALA A 494 -43.23 -9.07 -4.13
C ALA A 494 -41.93 -8.32 -4.51
N ARG A 495 -40.86 -8.58 -3.77
CA ARG A 495 -39.57 -7.92 -3.88
C ARG A 495 -38.89 -8.24 -5.23
N ILE A 496 -38.63 -7.21 -6.02
CA ILE A 496 -37.73 -7.28 -7.17
C ILE A 496 -36.58 -6.29 -6.99
N ASP A 497 -35.36 -6.77 -7.13
CA ASP A 497 -34.14 -5.96 -7.02
C ASP A 497 -33.28 -6.05 -8.27
N PRO A 498 -33.77 -5.54 -9.41
CA PRO A 498 -32.93 -5.44 -10.58
C PRO A 498 -31.86 -4.38 -10.38
N GLY A 499 -30.61 -4.76 -10.58
CA GLY A 499 -29.51 -3.81 -10.66
C GLY A 499 -29.64 -2.92 -11.89
N LEU A 500 -29.51 -1.60 -11.73
CA LEU A 500 -29.49 -0.64 -12.83
C LEU A 500 -28.57 0.52 -12.50
N VAL A 501 -27.63 0.84 -13.40
CA VAL A 501 -26.95 2.15 -13.36
C VAL A 501 -27.72 3.12 -14.23
N GLU A 502 -28.11 4.28 -13.71
CA GLU A 502 -28.92 5.24 -14.47
C GLU A 502 -28.17 5.78 -15.72
N ALA A 503 -28.90 6.00 -16.80
CA ALA A 503 -28.33 6.34 -18.10
C ALA A 503 -27.62 7.71 -18.12
N ARG A 504 -28.07 8.71 -17.35
CA ARG A 504 -27.36 9.99 -17.18
C ARG A 504 -26.05 9.79 -16.43
N ASP A 505 -26.04 8.95 -15.40
CA ASP A 505 -24.81 8.63 -14.66
C ASP A 505 -23.79 7.95 -15.58
N LEU A 506 -24.21 6.98 -16.41
CA LEU A 506 -23.34 6.40 -17.43
C LEU A 506 -22.86 7.40 -18.49
N ARG A 507 -23.71 8.34 -18.92
CA ARG A 507 -23.29 9.43 -19.82
C ARG A 507 -22.25 10.32 -19.17
N ARG A 508 -22.36 10.62 -17.87
CA ARG A 508 -21.35 11.37 -17.12
C ARG A 508 -20.03 10.61 -17.09
N VAL A 509 -20.02 9.31 -16.80
CA VAL A 509 -18.81 8.47 -16.83
C VAL A 509 -18.17 8.49 -18.23
N SER A 510 -18.99 8.37 -19.28
CA SER A 510 -18.54 8.37 -20.68
C SER A 510 -18.00 9.73 -21.13
N THR A 511 -18.47 10.84 -20.56
CA THR A 511 -18.02 12.20 -20.94
C THR A 511 -16.99 12.79 -19.99
N HIS A 512 -16.72 12.15 -18.85
CA HIS A 512 -15.75 12.61 -17.86
C HIS A 512 -14.32 12.59 -18.42
N PRO A 513 -13.53 13.66 -18.22
CA PRO A 513 -12.14 13.74 -18.69
C PRO A 513 -11.19 12.99 -17.76
N TRP A 514 -11.15 11.67 -17.89
CA TRP A 514 -10.27 10.80 -17.10
C TRP A 514 -8.79 11.12 -17.35
N LYS A 515 -8.01 11.27 -16.28
CA LYS A 515 -6.59 11.64 -16.35
C LYS A 515 -5.72 10.43 -16.68
N ASP A 516 -4.79 10.57 -17.62
CA ASP A 516 -3.82 9.52 -17.96
C ASP A 516 -2.80 9.27 -16.84
N SER A 517 -2.57 10.27 -15.99
CA SER A 517 -1.76 10.13 -14.77
C SER A 517 -2.39 9.23 -13.70
N LEU A 518 -3.63 8.79 -13.90
CA LEU A 518 -4.38 7.88 -13.02
C LEU A 518 -4.71 6.59 -13.79
N PRO A 519 -3.71 5.73 -14.07
CA PRO A 519 -3.90 4.56 -14.91
C PRO A 519 -4.69 3.45 -14.22
N VAL A 520 -4.69 3.38 -12.87
CA VAL A 520 -5.43 2.36 -12.13
C VAL A 520 -6.84 2.87 -11.86
N ARG A 521 -7.81 2.47 -12.70
CA ARG A 521 -9.21 2.88 -12.58
C ARG A 521 -10.06 1.71 -12.08
N ILE A 522 -10.69 1.89 -10.91
CA ILE A 522 -11.50 0.89 -10.22
C ILE A 522 -12.95 1.37 -10.19
N ALA A 523 -13.89 0.55 -10.67
CA ALA A 523 -15.32 0.78 -10.49
C ALA A 523 -15.83 -0.04 -9.31
N VAL A 524 -16.72 0.53 -8.50
CA VAL A 524 -17.38 -0.15 -7.39
C VAL A 524 -18.87 -0.07 -7.63
N LEU A 525 -19.55 -1.22 -7.55
CA LEU A 525 -20.97 -1.34 -7.76
C LEU A 525 -21.50 -2.52 -6.94
N HIS A 526 -22.76 -2.52 -6.54
CA HIS A 526 -23.28 -3.64 -5.75
C HIS A 526 -23.64 -4.84 -6.64
N HIS A 527 -24.56 -4.63 -7.59
CA HIS A 527 -24.98 -5.69 -8.50
C HIS A 527 -23.88 -6.01 -9.53
N PRO A 528 -23.59 -7.29 -9.80
CA PRO A 528 -22.49 -7.65 -10.67
C PRO A 528 -22.74 -7.30 -12.15
N PRO A 529 -21.71 -6.86 -12.89
CA PRO A 529 -21.80 -6.53 -14.32
C PRO A 529 -21.64 -7.75 -15.24
N SER A 530 -21.42 -8.93 -14.67
CA SER A 530 -21.42 -10.21 -15.38
C SER A 530 -22.17 -11.27 -14.57
N PRO A 531 -22.76 -12.28 -15.23
CA PRO A 531 -23.40 -13.39 -14.53
C PRO A 531 -22.39 -14.10 -13.62
N LEU A 532 -22.77 -14.31 -12.36
CA LEU A 532 -21.97 -15.03 -11.37
C LEU A 532 -22.56 -16.41 -11.13
N PRO A 533 -21.74 -17.44 -10.87
CA PRO A 533 -22.23 -18.70 -10.33
C PRO A 533 -22.90 -18.39 -8.98
N SER A 534 -24.21 -18.58 -8.89
CA SER A 534 -24.95 -18.41 -7.63
C SER A 534 -25.78 -19.65 -7.34
N THR A 535 -25.79 -20.04 -6.07
CA THR A 535 -26.74 -21.03 -5.55
C THR A 535 -28.09 -20.41 -5.21
N GLU A 536 -28.16 -19.08 -5.18
CA GLU A 536 -29.38 -18.33 -4.91
C GLU A 536 -30.23 -18.24 -6.20
N VAL A 537 -31.46 -18.73 -6.13
CA VAL A 537 -32.44 -18.63 -7.22
C VAL A 537 -33.12 -17.26 -7.11
N ALA A 538 -32.40 -16.19 -7.47
CA ALA A 538 -32.96 -14.84 -7.57
C ALA A 538 -33.40 -14.54 -9.00
N ARG A 539 -34.54 -13.84 -9.17
CA ARG A 539 -35.03 -13.40 -10.48
C ARG A 539 -34.07 -12.43 -11.17
N TYR A 540 -33.30 -11.67 -10.38
CA TYR A 540 -32.29 -10.73 -10.85
C TYR A 540 -30.99 -10.93 -10.06
N SER A 541 -29.96 -11.46 -10.72
CA SER A 541 -28.65 -11.71 -10.11
C SER A 541 -27.58 -10.68 -10.50
N GLY A 542 -27.92 -9.70 -11.34
CA GLY A 542 -26.97 -8.72 -11.86
C GLY A 542 -27.64 -7.52 -12.53
N LEU A 543 -26.83 -6.74 -13.24
CA LEU A 543 -27.26 -5.50 -13.90
C LEU A 543 -28.15 -5.74 -15.14
N LEU A 544 -29.28 -5.04 -15.22
CA LEU A 544 -30.14 -4.99 -16.41
C LEU A 544 -29.41 -4.40 -17.62
N ASN A 545 -28.60 -3.35 -17.40
CA ASN A 545 -27.83 -2.67 -18.45
C ASN A 545 -26.33 -3.02 -18.40
N ALA A 546 -25.98 -4.23 -17.94
CA ALA A 546 -24.61 -4.73 -17.80
C ALA A 546 -23.72 -4.44 -19.03
N GLY A 547 -24.25 -4.64 -20.25
CA GLY A 547 -23.52 -4.37 -21.48
C GLY A 547 -23.09 -2.90 -21.60
N ALA A 548 -23.99 -1.95 -21.38
CA ALA A 548 -23.67 -0.53 -21.47
C ALA A 548 -22.68 -0.10 -20.37
N VAL A 549 -22.82 -0.63 -19.16
CA VAL A 549 -21.89 -0.38 -18.06
C VAL A 549 -20.49 -0.89 -18.42
N LYS A 550 -20.36 -2.16 -18.82
CA LYS A 550 -19.07 -2.75 -19.22
C LYS A 550 -18.42 -1.98 -20.37
N GLN A 551 -19.23 -1.55 -21.36
CA GLN A 551 -18.74 -0.74 -22.47
C GLN A 551 -18.08 0.53 -22.01
N VAL A 552 -18.80 1.34 -21.25
CA VAL A 552 -18.29 2.63 -20.78
C VAL A 552 -17.06 2.43 -19.90
N LEU A 553 -17.07 1.44 -19.00
CA LEU A 553 -15.92 1.15 -18.14
C LEU A 553 -14.68 0.76 -18.98
N MET A 554 -14.82 -0.16 -19.94
CA MET A 554 -13.70 -0.57 -20.79
C MET A 554 -13.19 0.57 -21.69
N GLU A 555 -14.08 1.35 -22.32
CA GLU A 555 -13.72 2.52 -23.14
C GLU A 555 -13.00 3.60 -22.33
N LYS A 556 -13.29 3.68 -21.02
CA LYS A 556 -12.62 4.59 -20.09
C LYS A 556 -11.47 3.94 -19.33
N GLY A 557 -10.97 2.79 -19.79
CA GLY A 557 -9.76 2.17 -19.25
C GLY A 557 -9.87 1.69 -17.81
N PHE A 558 -11.09 1.44 -17.31
CA PHE A 558 -11.27 0.75 -16.03
C PHE A 558 -10.68 -0.65 -16.12
N CYS A 559 -9.78 -0.97 -15.19
CA CYS A 559 -9.09 -2.26 -15.17
C CYS A 559 -9.69 -3.24 -14.16
N LEU A 560 -10.52 -2.75 -13.22
CA LEU A 560 -11.13 -3.56 -12.16
C LEU A 560 -12.53 -3.05 -11.83
N ALA A 561 -13.47 -3.97 -11.66
CA ALA A 561 -14.81 -3.75 -11.12
C ALA A 561 -14.98 -4.59 -9.84
N LEU A 562 -15.36 -3.95 -8.74
CA LEU A 562 -15.61 -4.55 -7.43
C LEU A 562 -17.13 -4.64 -7.20
N CYS A 563 -17.64 -5.81 -6.84
CA CYS A 563 -19.06 -6.03 -6.61
C CYS A 563 -19.39 -7.09 -5.55
N GLY A 564 -20.69 -7.24 -5.24
CA GLY A 564 -21.23 -8.16 -4.24
C GLY A 564 -22.53 -8.81 -4.69
N HIS A 565 -23.59 -8.67 -3.87
CA HIS A 565 -24.98 -9.09 -4.14
C HIS A 565 -25.21 -10.60 -4.09
N VAL A 566 -24.40 -11.40 -4.76
CA VAL A 566 -24.63 -12.86 -4.86
C VAL A 566 -24.03 -13.67 -3.71
N HIS A 567 -23.48 -12.99 -2.70
CA HIS A 567 -22.85 -13.56 -1.49
C HIS A 567 -21.68 -14.53 -1.75
N THR A 568 -21.29 -14.72 -3.02
CA THR A 568 -20.30 -15.69 -3.47
C THR A 568 -19.10 -14.98 -4.05
N GLY A 569 -17.92 -15.26 -3.50
CA GLY A 569 -16.68 -14.73 -4.04
C GLY A 569 -16.39 -15.30 -5.42
N TRP A 570 -16.15 -14.42 -6.40
CA TRP A 570 -15.83 -14.85 -7.76
C TRP A 570 -14.91 -13.86 -8.49
N PHE A 571 -14.06 -14.37 -9.38
CA PHE A 571 -13.18 -13.56 -10.22
C PHE A 571 -13.41 -13.87 -11.70
N ALA A 572 -13.37 -12.84 -12.54
CA ALA A 572 -13.35 -13.02 -13.99
C ALA A 572 -12.61 -11.93 -14.75
N GLU A 573 -12.36 -12.24 -16.01
CA GLU A 573 -11.86 -11.31 -17.02
C GLU A 573 -12.85 -11.24 -18.18
N GLU A 574 -13.27 -10.03 -18.54
CA GLU A 574 -14.11 -9.75 -19.68
C GLU A 574 -13.30 -9.00 -20.73
N ARG A 575 -13.42 -9.42 -22.00
CA ARG A 575 -12.69 -8.83 -23.13
C ARG A 575 -13.61 -8.61 -24.31
N TRP A 576 -13.47 -7.46 -24.98
CA TRP A 576 -14.14 -7.20 -26.25
C TRP A 576 -13.12 -6.96 -27.37
N PHE A 577 -13.00 -7.92 -28.29
CA PHE A 577 -11.95 -7.91 -29.31
C PHE A 577 -12.10 -6.81 -30.39
N LYS A 578 -13.28 -6.18 -30.51
CA LYS A 578 -13.57 -5.17 -31.54
C LYS A 578 -13.97 -3.80 -31.00
N HIS A 579 -14.17 -3.69 -29.69
CA HIS A 579 -14.56 -2.47 -29.00
C HIS A 579 -13.50 -2.21 -27.94
N SER A 580 -13.32 -0.96 -27.49
CA SER A 580 -12.36 -0.58 -26.43
C SER A 580 -10.89 -0.96 -26.64
N GLY A 581 -10.39 -1.12 -27.87
CA GLY A 581 -8.95 -1.27 -28.13
C GLY A 581 -8.29 -2.50 -27.47
N GLY A 582 -9.07 -3.53 -27.11
CA GLY A 582 -8.57 -4.73 -26.43
C GLY A 582 -8.44 -4.62 -24.91
N HIS A 583 -8.98 -3.55 -24.29
CA HIS A 583 -9.00 -3.40 -22.84
C HIS A 583 -9.71 -4.58 -22.15
N ILE A 584 -9.08 -5.12 -21.09
CA ILE A 584 -9.63 -6.17 -20.25
C ILE A 584 -10.25 -5.53 -19.00
N LEU A 585 -11.55 -5.77 -18.78
CA LEU A 585 -12.20 -5.46 -17.51
C LEU A 585 -12.14 -6.70 -16.62
N ARG A 586 -11.51 -6.58 -15.46
CA ARG A 586 -11.48 -7.64 -14.46
C ARG A 586 -12.57 -7.41 -13.43
N ILE A 587 -13.27 -8.45 -13.02
CA ILE A 587 -14.39 -8.38 -12.08
C ILE A 587 -14.00 -9.17 -10.83
N ALA A 588 -14.15 -8.56 -9.67
CA ALA A 588 -13.96 -9.20 -8.38
C ALA A 588 -15.21 -9.05 -7.52
N ALA A 589 -15.99 -10.12 -7.44
CA ALA A 589 -17.10 -10.24 -6.51
C ALA A 589 -16.55 -10.62 -5.13
N ALA A 590 -16.91 -9.86 -4.10
CA ALA A 590 -16.65 -10.24 -2.72
C ALA A 590 -17.66 -11.31 -2.29
N PRO A 591 -17.24 -12.34 -1.54
CA PRO A 591 -18.20 -13.12 -0.78
C PRO A 591 -18.85 -12.22 0.27
N SER A 592 -19.99 -12.66 0.79
CA SER A 592 -20.63 -11.98 1.91
C SER A 592 -19.67 -11.91 3.11
N LEU A 593 -19.62 -10.77 3.81
CA LEU A 593 -18.89 -10.69 5.08
C LEU A 593 -19.74 -11.19 6.25
N GLY A 594 -21.05 -10.98 6.19
CA GLY A 594 -21.91 -11.05 7.36
C GLY A 594 -23.34 -11.55 7.13
N SER A 595 -23.70 -12.09 5.97
CA SER A 595 -25.01 -12.71 5.73
C SER A 595 -25.08 -14.15 6.26
N ARG A 596 -26.18 -14.49 6.95
CA ARG A 596 -26.52 -15.88 7.34
C ARG A 596 -26.96 -16.77 6.18
N GLU A 597 -27.24 -16.20 5.02
CA GLU A 597 -27.82 -16.95 3.90
C GLU A 597 -26.83 -17.96 3.32
N ILE A 598 -25.53 -17.68 3.40
CA ILE A 598 -24.46 -18.59 2.98
C ILE A 598 -23.41 -18.70 4.10
N PRO A 599 -23.68 -19.47 5.17
CA PRO A 599 -22.85 -19.48 6.37
C PRO A 599 -21.39 -19.94 6.13
N SER A 600 -21.16 -20.77 5.11
CA SER A 600 -19.88 -21.45 4.90
C SER A 600 -18.82 -20.65 4.14
N ASN A 601 -19.13 -19.43 3.67
CA ASN A 601 -18.26 -18.70 2.73
C ASN A 601 -17.98 -17.25 3.13
N ASN A 602 -18.09 -16.88 4.42
CA ASN A 602 -17.82 -15.51 4.83
C ASN A 602 -16.39 -15.08 4.49
N GLY A 603 -16.21 -13.90 3.91
CA GLY A 603 -14.90 -13.51 3.38
C GLY A 603 -14.79 -12.04 2.98
N PHE A 604 -13.67 -11.72 2.33
CA PHE A 604 -13.44 -10.44 1.69
C PHE A 604 -12.40 -10.55 0.58
N ASN A 605 -12.21 -9.49 -0.20
CA ASN A 605 -11.12 -9.39 -1.16
C ASN A 605 -10.05 -8.39 -0.68
N LEU A 606 -8.77 -8.74 -0.79
CA LEU A 606 -7.65 -7.82 -0.66
C LEU A 606 -7.19 -7.41 -2.07
N VAL A 607 -7.35 -6.14 -2.40
CA VAL A 607 -6.79 -5.52 -3.61
C VAL A 607 -5.48 -4.83 -3.24
N GLU A 608 -4.41 -5.16 -3.95
CA GLU A 608 -3.10 -4.53 -3.81
C GLU A 608 -2.75 -3.82 -5.11
N VAL A 609 -2.53 -2.51 -5.02
CA VAL A 609 -1.97 -1.72 -6.12
C VAL A 609 -0.50 -1.50 -5.84
N PHE A 610 0.35 -2.20 -6.57
CA PHE A 610 1.79 -1.98 -6.58
C PHE A 610 2.10 -0.86 -7.55
N ARG A 611 2.95 0.05 -7.11
CA ARG A 611 3.54 1.07 -7.95
C ARG A 611 5.04 0.92 -7.87
N ASP A 612 5.65 0.75 -9.02
CA ASP A 612 7.09 0.79 -9.21
C ASP A 612 7.43 2.01 -10.07
N ARG A 613 8.72 2.24 -10.29
CA ARG A 613 9.20 3.16 -11.30
C ARG A 613 10.29 2.47 -12.08
N ASP A 614 10.29 2.59 -13.39
CA ASP A 614 11.44 2.15 -14.18
C ASP A 614 12.70 2.99 -13.85
N ARG A 615 13.82 2.65 -14.48
CA ARG A 615 15.08 3.39 -14.30
C ARG A 615 14.97 4.86 -14.75
N ASN A 616 14.06 5.18 -15.66
CA ASN A 616 13.81 6.55 -16.13
C ASN A 616 12.84 7.32 -15.22
N GLY A 617 12.35 6.69 -14.16
CA GLY A 617 11.39 7.27 -13.23
C GLY A 617 9.93 7.21 -13.71
N ILE A 618 9.65 6.52 -14.82
CA ILE A 618 8.28 6.32 -15.33
C ILE A 618 7.56 5.33 -14.41
N PRO A 619 6.40 5.69 -13.84
CA PRO A 619 5.70 4.81 -12.92
C PRO A 619 5.13 3.60 -13.66
N GLU A 620 5.31 2.41 -13.08
CA GLU A 620 4.70 1.17 -13.52
C GLU A 620 3.71 0.69 -12.46
N TYR A 621 2.59 0.14 -12.91
CA TYR A 621 1.50 -0.27 -12.02
C TYR A 621 1.18 -1.74 -12.20
N GLN A 622 0.94 -2.43 -11.09
CA GLN A 622 0.41 -3.78 -11.08
C GLN A 622 -0.71 -3.86 -10.04
N VAL A 623 -1.79 -4.55 -10.38
CA VAL A 623 -2.91 -4.81 -9.48
C VAL A 623 -2.99 -6.31 -9.23
N ARG A 624 -3.15 -6.69 -7.97
CA ARG A 624 -3.40 -8.08 -7.54
C ARG A 624 -4.62 -8.11 -6.64
N VAL A 625 -5.50 -9.07 -6.83
CA VAL A 625 -6.66 -9.30 -5.95
C VAL A 625 -6.56 -10.71 -5.38
N ARG A 626 -6.63 -10.82 -4.06
CA ARG A 626 -6.63 -12.09 -3.32
C ARG A 626 -7.93 -12.20 -2.53
N ARG A 627 -8.56 -13.36 -2.55
CA ARG A 627 -9.73 -13.60 -1.69
C ARG A 627 -9.28 -14.12 -0.34
N TYR A 628 -9.91 -13.64 0.72
CA TYR A 628 -9.80 -14.18 2.06
C TYR A 628 -11.12 -14.82 2.45
N VAL A 629 -11.04 -15.96 3.11
CA VAL A 629 -12.19 -16.69 3.65
C VAL A 629 -11.98 -16.92 5.14
N ARG A 630 -13.08 -16.88 5.89
CA ARG A 630 -13.07 -17.17 7.32
C ARG A 630 -13.06 -18.68 7.54
N ASN A 631 -12.12 -19.16 8.33
CA ASN A 631 -11.99 -20.57 8.70
C ASN A 631 -12.44 -20.78 10.16
N GLY A 632 -13.73 -20.55 10.43
CA GLY A 632 -14.29 -20.63 11.79
C GLY A 632 -13.53 -19.74 12.78
N ASP A 633 -13.09 -20.31 13.89
CA ASP A 633 -12.32 -19.61 14.94
C ASP A 633 -10.82 -19.51 14.64
N LEU A 634 -10.33 -20.19 13.60
CA LEU A 634 -8.91 -20.20 13.23
C LEU A 634 -8.46 -18.91 12.53
N GLY A 635 -9.41 -18.02 12.19
CA GLY A 635 -9.14 -16.69 11.63
C GLY A 635 -9.51 -16.56 10.16
N TRP A 636 -8.74 -15.75 9.44
CA TRP A 636 -8.99 -15.40 8.04
C TRP A 636 -7.78 -15.78 7.19
N ASP A 637 -7.98 -16.67 6.23
CA ASP A 637 -6.93 -17.22 5.39
C ASP A 637 -7.11 -16.85 3.93
N VAL A 638 -5.99 -16.79 3.21
CA VAL A 638 -5.97 -16.56 1.77
C VAL A 638 -6.55 -17.79 1.06
N HIS A 639 -7.60 -17.58 0.28
CA HIS A 639 -8.15 -18.58 -0.63
C HIS A 639 -7.20 -18.79 -1.84
N ALA A 640 -7.22 -19.98 -2.43
CA ALA A 640 -6.34 -20.32 -3.56
C ALA A 640 -6.59 -19.44 -4.81
N ASP A 641 -7.82 -18.98 -4.99
CA ASP A 641 -8.19 -18.07 -6.07
C ASP A 641 -7.51 -16.71 -5.92
N GLN A 642 -6.88 -16.26 -7.00
CA GLN A 642 -6.32 -14.92 -7.12
C GLN A 642 -6.55 -14.36 -8.53
N LEU A 643 -6.60 -13.04 -8.64
CA LEU A 643 -6.68 -12.32 -9.89
C LEU A 643 -5.43 -11.43 -10.03
N GLY A 644 -4.63 -11.69 -11.05
CA GLY A 644 -3.36 -10.99 -11.29
C GLY A 644 -2.11 -11.68 -10.73
N PRO A 645 -0.97 -10.96 -10.66
CA PRO A 645 -0.83 -9.53 -10.95
C PRO A 645 -1.11 -9.17 -12.42
N PHE A 646 -1.72 -8.01 -12.67
CA PHE A 646 -1.94 -7.48 -14.02
C PHE A 646 -1.64 -5.98 -14.10
N ALA A 647 -1.21 -5.51 -15.27
CA ALA A 647 -1.02 -4.09 -15.51
C ALA A 647 -2.37 -3.43 -15.87
N PRO A 648 -2.61 -2.16 -15.49
CA PRO A 648 -3.79 -1.44 -15.95
C PRO A 648 -3.82 -1.34 -17.48
N GLY A 649 -4.99 -1.59 -18.06
CA GLY A 649 -5.22 -1.44 -19.50
C GLY A 649 -4.68 -2.55 -20.40
N LYS A 650 -4.19 -3.67 -19.87
CA LYS A 650 -3.75 -4.84 -20.65
C LYS A 650 -4.51 -6.11 -20.33
#